data_AF-A0A0S8KW51-F1
#
_entry.id   AF-A0A0S8KW51-F1
#
_cell.length_a   1.000
_cell.length_b   1.000
_cell.length_c   1.000
_cell.angle_alpha   90.00
_cell.angle_beta   90.00
_cell.angle_gamma   90.00
#
_symmetry.space_group_name_H-M   'P 1'
#
loop_
_entity.id
_entity.type
_entity.pdbx_description
1 polymer ?
#
loop_
_entity_poly.entity_id
_entity_poly.type
_entity_poly.pdbx_seq_one_letter_code
_entity_poly.pdbx_strand_id
1 'polypeptide(L)'
;MNFLHTSRRFNFIFSAFILGLIPGVKISATHFQELGQAYIQTYHPGQYSYVNHYNSVTQDEHGFIYIGSQNGILRFDGTFWNDLNIPGDISLSRTPQGILCFTKNKFGYLVKTRDGISEFFGINLDSYTLFEEGDSVERVLASDGTLYVLTRKGLFTWEGDLPQKIDLPFQADKIFQSASGILVYGKHEGIYHYEDGQLSVLTEASDLPLEHVSDLLTFKGTRIMVDGLNSQARFSDIKGITAGFSHLDSLLASRQYSCIIGLSTGHLAWGTRKGGVIITDMSGGIIKHISNNDGLSSNHIVSLFVDAMDHLWVVHPQSLSRIEFPCSFTFFSRASGLEGNVNDLARHKGILYAATDLGLYYLVPATDTSGMPGTSYFNRIPGFEGGCRQIIGTTESLIISTTDGVFRIQDQGLETMITSQVNKIHYSARNGLLLAGSDHAFLIFQGDSIVCRDTLMRDISDIAESDDGCLWLSSRQGKVYCSSKHFDGPVDLNFVQYSTNDILGDRDAYVDLIPVEGQIYFSGLEGLFRYHHNKDEFVRDTLFTFPRIDGIFRISLMARDANQNYWINLHFPEAGRNEIYIAEKQEGKGFELYKMPYRRMYEQHINCLYPEGDMVTWIGSQSGILRYDSAFASPVKPVFHTHIINVIFGEDSVYNYDFIKSYAFAEQHEDNRVTIPYARNRIRFLVLSTDFSTESIPIFQYRLIGLQEHWSEWSEHASIEFRGLSRGKYDLLVRSQDIYGSVSESDSFSFRIKSP
;
A
#
# COMPACT_ATOMS: atom_id res chain seq x y z
N MET A 1 0.82 47.95 2.13
CA MET A 1 2.07 48.25 2.86
C MET A 1 3.17 47.45 2.18
N ASN A 2 4.17 48.15 1.66
CA ASN A 2 5.12 47.68 0.64
C ASN A 2 6.11 46.62 1.15
N PHE A 3 6.22 45.48 0.46
CA PHE A 3 7.42 44.64 0.43
C PHE A 3 7.53 43.94 -0.93
N LEU A 4 8.02 44.67 -1.94
CA LEU A 4 8.55 44.13 -3.19
C LEU A 4 9.82 44.91 -3.54
N HIS A 5 10.81 44.18 -4.09
CA HIS A 5 12.16 44.57 -4.49
C HIS A 5 13.29 44.40 -3.48
N THR A 6 14.03 43.30 -3.63
CA THR A 6 15.49 43.35 -3.83
C THR A 6 15.96 42.07 -4.52
N SER A 7 16.24 42.15 -5.82
CA SER A 7 16.91 41.09 -6.58
C SER A 7 18.43 41.29 -6.49
N ARG A 8 19.14 40.35 -5.86
CA ARG A 8 20.59 40.24 -5.95
C ARG A 8 20.95 38.98 -6.71
N ARG A 9 21.61 39.16 -7.86
CA ARG A 9 22.18 38.13 -8.72
C ARG A 9 23.23 37.34 -7.94
N PHE A 10 22.98 36.04 -7.76
CA PHE A 10 24.01 35.06 -7.39
C PHE A 10 24.27 34.18 -8.62
N ASN A 11 25.48 34.24 -9.16
CA ASN A 11 25.97 33.31 -10.17
C ASN A 11 26.19 31.94 -9.50
N PHE A 12 25.35 30.96 -9.80
CA PHE A 12 25.63 29.56 -9.51
C PHE A 12 26.24 28.90 -10.74
N ILE A 13 27.44 28.34 -10.53
CA ILE A 13 28.18 27.51 -11.47
C ILE A 13 27.36 26.24 -11.72
N PHE A 14 27.04 25.99 -12.98
CA PHE A 14 26.41 24.76 -13.47
C PHE A 14 27.35 23.57 -13.24
N SER A 15 27.10 22.78 -12.18
CA SER A 15 27.59 21.41 -12.10
C SER A 15 26.49 20.50 -12.65
N ALA A 16 26.73 19.97 -13.84
CA ALA A 16 25.86 19.03 -14.51
C ALA A 16 25.68 17.76 -13.65
N PHE A 17 24.55 17.66 -12.95
CA PHE A 17 24.05 16.38 -12.47
C PHE A 17 23.46 15.66 -13.68
N ILE A 18 24.14 14.60 -14.11
CA ILE A 18 23.58 13.60 -15.02
C ILE A 18 22.39 12.98 -14.29
N LEU A 19 21.19 13.43 -14.63
CA LEU A 19 19.94 12.71 -14.40
C LEU A 19 20.07 11.39 -15.16
N GLY A 20 20.55 10.36 -14.46
CA GLY A 20 20.35 8.99 -14.90
C GLY A 20 18.85 8.78 -15.04
N LEU A 21 18.40 8.64 -16.28
CA LEU A 21 17.12 8.07 -16.63
C LEU A 21 17.02 6.73 -15.91
N ILE A 22 16.35 6.70 -14.76
CA ILE A 22 15.83 5.44 -14.22
C ILE A 22 14.83 5.00 -15.27
N PRO A 23 15.05 3.88 -15.99
CA PRO A 23 14.04 3.38 -16.90
C PRO A 23 12.81 3.09 -16.04
N GLY A 24 11.74 3.86 -16.24
CA GLY A 24 10.48 3.58 -15.56
C GLY A 24 10.11 2.13 -15.86
N VAL A 25 10.02 1.31 -14.82
CA VAL A 25 9.59 -0.08 -14.93
C VAL A 25 8.21 -0.03 -15.59
N LYS A 26 8.12 -0.51 -16.83
CA LYS A 26 6.81 -0.69 -17.47
C LYS A 26 6.15 -1.85 -16.78
N ILE A 27 5.21 -1.55 -15.89
CA ILE A 27 4.37 -2.55 -15.24
C ILE A 27 3.57 -3.26 -16.35
N SER A 28 3.82 -4.55 -16.52
CA SER A 28 3.12 -5.39 -17.49
C SER A 28 1.70 -5.69 -17.03
N ALA A 29 0.78 -5.91 -17.98
CA ALA A 29 -0.60 -6.34 -17.70
C ALA A 29 -0.68 -7.65 -16.90
N THR A 30 0.38 -8.47 -16.91
CA THR A 30 0.49 -9.71 -16.12
C THR A 30 0.47 -9.47 -14.61
N HIS A 31 0.94 -8.31 -14.13
CA HIS A 31 0.91 -7.97 -12.70
C HIS A 31 -0.51 -7.74 -12.16
N PHE A 32 -1.46 -7.47 -13.05
CA PHE A 32 -2.87 -7.25 -12.71
C PHE A 32 -3.72 -8.51 -12.86
N GLN A 33 -3.11 -9.64 -13.22
CA GLN A 33 -3.77 -10.95 -13.18
C GLN A 33 -3.74 -11.50 -11.76
N GLU A 34 -4.73 -12.33 -11.43
CA GLU A 34 -4.76 -13.05 -10.15
C GLU A 34 -4.71 -12.15 -8.90
N LEU A 35 -5.14 -10.88 -9.03
CA LEU A 35 -5.23 -9.95 -7.92
C LEU A 35 -6.35 -10.37 -6.96
N GLY A 36 -6.01 -10.44 -5.67
CA GLY A 36 -6.98 -10.56 -4.60
C GLY A 36 -7.69 -9.25 -4.31
N GLN A 37 -8.34 -9.19 -3.15
CA GLN A 37 -9.01 -7.98 -2.69
C GLN A 37 -7.97 -6.90 -2.39
N ALA A 38 -8.18 -5.71 -2.95
CA ALA A 38 -7.43 -4.52 -2.57
C ALA A 38 -7.88 -4.05 -1.19
N TYR A 39 -7.00 -3.38 -0.46
CA TYR A 39 -7.40 -2.78 0.79
C TYR A 39 -8.26 -1.53 0.53
N ILE A 40 -9.52 -1.56 1.01
CA ILE A 40 -10.50 -0.49 0.87
C ILE A 40 -10.99 -0.09 2.27
N GLN A 41 -10.64 1.12 2.70
CA GLN A 41 -11.19 1.71 3.92
C GLN A 41 -12.36 2.62 3.57
N THR A 42 -13.54 2.37 4.15
CA THR A 42 -14.71 3.23 3.97
C THR A 42 -14.99 4.06 5.23
N TYR A 43 -15.21 5.36 5.03
CA TYR A 43 -15.63 6.33 6.04
C TYR A 43 -17.11 6.68 5.86
N HIS A 44 -17.92 6.31 6.85
CA HIS A 44 -19.38 6.51 6.84
C HIS A 44 -19.81 7.74 7.68
N PRO A 45 -20.96 8.36 7.36
CA PRO A 45 -21.58 9.39 8.19
C PRO A 45 -21.89 8.83 9.58
N GLY A 46 -21.39 9.49 10.63
CA GLY A 46 -21.33 8.97 12.00
C GLY A 46 -19.92 9.01 12.60
N GLN A 47 -18.87 8.89 11.75
CA GLN A 47 -17.50 9.26 12.11
C GLN A 47 -17.25 10.78 11.99
N TYR A 48 -18.17 11.47 11.31
CA TYR A 48 -18.21 12.91 11.09
C TYR A 48 -19.68 13.35 10.88
N SER A 49 -19.92 14.67 10.90
CA SER A 49 -21.26 15.27 10.72
C SER A 49 -21.96 14.74 9.46
N TYR A 50 -23.25 14.43 9.54
CA TYR A 50 -24.00 13.94 8.38
C TYR A 50 -24.03 14.98 7.25
N VAL A 51 -23.68 14.55 6.04
CA VAL A 51 -23.65 15.37 4.83
C VAL A 51 -24.46 14.69 3.74
N ASN A 52 -25.30 15.46 3.04
CA ASN A 52 -26.15 14.94 1.96
C ASN A 52 -25.40 14.64 0.66
N HIS A 53 -24.35 15.41 0.35
CA HIS A 53 -23.58 15.30 -0.87
C HIS A 53 -22.16 15.86 -0.71
N TYR A 54 -21.16 15.11 -1.17
CA TYR A 54 -19.77 15.57 -1.32
C TYR A 54 -19.52 15.99 -2.76
N ASN A 55 -18.83 17.10 -2.94
CA ASN A 55 -18.58 17.69 -4.26
C ASN A 55 -17.16 17.43 -4.75
N SER A 56 -16.20 17.49 -3.85
CA SER A 56 -14.78 17.50 -4.20
C SER A 56 -13.93 17.07 -3.01
N VAL A 57 -12.73 16.59 -3.31
CA VAL A 57 -11.73 16.20 -2.32
C VAL A 57 -10.35 16.71 -2.79
N THR A 58 -9.53 17.15 -1.85
CA THR A 58 -8.18 17.63 -2.12
C THR A 58 -7.28 17.45 -0.90
N GLN A 59 -5.99 17.72 -1.05
CA GLN A 59 -5.00 17.62 0.03
C GLN A 59 -4.16 18.89 0.10
N ASP A 60 -3.82 19.33 1.32
CA ASP A 60 -2.88 20.43 1.53
C ASP A 60 -1.41 19.96 1.53
N GLU A 61 -0.48 20.91 1.66
CA GLU A 61 0.97 20.60 1.74
C GLU A 61 1.41 19.94 3.05
N HIS A 62 0.51 19.87 4.04
CA HIS A 62 0.77 19.22 5.32
C HIS A 62 0.21 17.81 5.37
N GLY A 63 -0.39 17.34 4.28
CA GLY A 63 -0.95 16.00 4.14
C GLY A 63 -2.41 15.88 4.57
N PHE A 64 -3.06 16.96 5.03
CA PHE A 64 -4.46 16.91 5.47
C PHE A 64 -5.42 16.81 4.28
N ILE A 65 -6.42 15.94 4.40
CA ILE A 65 -7.45 15.76 3.37
C ILE A 65 -8.61 16.71 3.65
N TYR A 66 -9.10 17.38 2.62
CA TYR A 66 -10.23 18.30 2.69
C TYR A 66 -11.33 17.86 1.74
N ILE A 67 -12.57 17.92 2.22
CA ILE A 67 -13.75 17.56 1.44
C ILE A 67 -14.68 18.76 1.39
N GLY A 68 -15.00 19.18 0.17
CA GLY A 68 -16.05 20.16 -0.09
C GLY A 68 -17.39 19.44 -0.18
N SER A 69 -18.39 20.00 0.49
CA SER A 69 -19.72 19.41 0.56
C SER A 69 -20.83 20.44 0.49
N GLN A 70 -22.08 19.97 0.46
CA GLN A 70 -23.26 20.84 0.53
C GLN A 70 -23.37 21.61 1.86
N ASN A 71 -22.80 21.07 2.94
CA ASN A 71 -22.94 21.62 4.29
C ASN A 71 -21.67 22.34 4.77
N GLY A 72 -20.61 22.35 3.95
CA GLY A 72 -19.36 23.01 4.28
C GLY A 72 -18.12 22.19 3.96
N ILE A 73 -17.05 22.42 4.72
CA ILE A 73 -15.75 21.77 4.54
C ILE A 73 -15.46 20.85 5.72
N LEU A 74 -15.18 19.58 5.40
CA LEU A 74 -14.63 18.62 6.36
C LEU A 74 -13.13 18.50 6.13
N ARG A 75 -12.35 18.44 7.22
CA ARG A 75 -10.92 18.14 7.20
C ARG A 75 -10.68 16.82 7.91
N PHE A 76 -9.88 15.95 7.31
CA PHE A 76 -9.41 14.72 7.90
C PHE A 76 -7.92 14.78 8.18
N ASP A 77 -7.53 14.42 9.40
CA ASP A 77 -6.15 14.46 9.87
C ASP A 77 -5.43 13.10 9.92
N GLY A 78 -6.10 12.04 9.48
CA GLY A 78 -5.62 10.67 9.51
C GLY A 78 -6.27 9.86 10.62
N THR A 79 -6.76 10.51 11.67
CA THR A 79 -7.45 9.85 12.78
C THR A 79 -8.86 10.41 12.98
N PHE A 80 -9.01 11.73 12.93
CA PHE A 80 -10.24 12.45 13.23
C PHE A 80 -10.70 13.32 12.07
N TRP A 81 -12.02 13.44 11.99
CA TRP A 81 -12.69 14.37 11.11
C TRP A 81 -13.08 15.62 11.88
N ASN A 82 -12.75 16.77 11.31
CA ASN A 82 -13.05 18.08 11.87
C ASN A 82 -13.92 18.86 10.89
N ASP A 83 -15.10 19.28 11.35
CA ASP A 83 -15.97 20.20 10.61
C ASP A 83 -15.44 21.63 10.79
N LEU A 84 -15.11 22.31 9.69
CA LEU A 84 -14.62 23.68 9.74
C LEU A 84 -15.76 24.71 9.92
N ASN A 85 -17.02 24.27 9.96
CA ASN A 85 -18.22 25.09 10.14
C ASN A 85 -18.35 26.23 9.12
N ILE A 86 -17.86 26.03 7.90
CA ILE A 86 -17.97 27.00 6.81
C ILE A 86 -19.25 26.67 6.03
N PRO A 87 -20.33 27.45 6.15
CA PRO A 87 -21.61 27.08 5.53
C PRO A 87 -21.57 27.25 4.00
N GLY A 88 -22.19 26.32 3.31
CA GLY A 88 -22.47 26.43 1.88
C GLY A 88 -22.09 25.20 1.07
N ASP A 89 -22.55 25.20 -0.18
CA ASP A 89 -22.24 24.18 -1.17
C ASP A 89 -20.87 24.47 -1.79
N ILE A 90 -19.83 23.81 -1.26
CA ILE A 90 -18.43 24.15 -1.51
C ILE A 90 -17.77 23.12 -2.41
N SER A 91 -17.07 23.62 -3.42
CA SER A 91 -16.08 22.90 -4.21
C SER A 91 -14.66 23.37 -3.86
N LEU A 92 -13.70 22.46 -3.92
CA LEU A 92 -12.31 22.68 -3.53
C LEU A 92 -11.35 22.41 -4.69
N SER A 93 -10.23 23.12 -4.69
CA SER A 93 -9.08 22.84 -5.54
C SER A 93 -7.78 23.21 -4.82
N ARG A 94 -6.69 22.47 -5.06
CA ARG A 94 -5.36 22.80 -4.53
C ARG A 94 -4.63 23.72 -5.51
N THR A 95 -4.05 24.78 -4.97
CA THR A 95 -3.21 25.75 -5.70
C THR A 95 -1.93 26.00 -4.90
N PRO A 96 -0.81 26.45 -5.49
CA PRO A 96 0.40 26.76 -4.73
C PRO A 96 0.19 27.70 -3.52
N GLN A 97 -0.83 28.55 -3.55
CA GLN A 97 -1.18 29.50 -2.48
C GLN A 97 -2.00 28.87 -1.34
N GLY A 98 -2.52 27.65 -1.52
CA GLY A 98 -3.34 26.93 -0.54
C GLY A 98 -4.58 26.27 -1.15
N ILE A 99 -5.55 25.95 -0.29
CA ILE A 99 -6.84 25.37 -0.70
C ILE A 99 -7.76 26.50 -1.19
N LEU A 100 -8.04 26.49 -2.49
CA LEU A 100 -9.04 27.34 -3.12
C LEU A 100 -10.42 26.72 -2.90
N CYS A 101 -11.34 27.51 -2.39
CA CYS A 101 -12.73 27.14 -2.15
C CYS A 101 -13.64 28.03 -3.00
N PHE A 102 -14.69 27.46 -3.57
CA PHE A 102 -15.71 28.23 -4.25
C PHE A 102 -17.10 27.63 -4.06
N THR A 103 -18.08 28.51 -3.97
CA THR A 103 -19.52 28.25 -3.94
C THR A 103 -20.16 28.93 -5.14
N LYS A 104 -21.50 28.87 -5.24
CA LYS A 104 -22.23 29.57 -6.31
C LYS A 104 -21.97 31.07 -6.37
N ASN A 105 -21.71 31.76 -5.26
CA ASN A 105 -21.54 33.22 -5.27
C ASN A 105 -20.27 33.71 -4.56
N LYS A 106 -19.47 32.83 -3.96
CA LYS A 106 -18.23 33.18 -3.28
C LYS A 106 -17.09 32.31 -3.73
N PHE A 107 -15.89 32.86 -3.80
CA PHE A 107 -14.68 32.10 -4.03
C PHE A 107 -13.50 32.74 -3.33
N GLY A 108 -12.50 31.96 -2.95
CA GLY A 108 -11.33 32.46 -2.25
C GLY A 108 -10.58 31.34 -1.57
N TYR A 109 -9.74 31.67 -0.61
CA TYR A 109 -8.84 30.69 -0.01
C TYR A 109 -9.29 30.31 1.40
N LEU A 110 -9.04 29.05 1.76
CA LEU A 110 -9.01 28.66 3.16
C LEU A 110 -7.75 29.27 3.79
N VAL A 111 -7.95 30.17 4.74
CA VAL A 111 -6.87 30.87 5.43
C VAL A 111 -6.89 30.45 6.89
N LYS A 112 -5.71 30.11 7.44
CA LYS A 112 -5.58 29.95 8.88
C LYS A 112 -5.48 31.32 9.54
N THR A 113 -6.38 31.59 10.48
CA THR A 113 -6.34 32.80 11.30
C THR A 113 -5.16 32.78 12.27
N ARG A 114 -4.91 33.93 12.91
CA ARG A 114 -3.93 34.05 14.01
C ARG A 114 -4.26 33.16 15.21
N ASP A 115 -5.48 32.66 15.33
CA ASP A 115 -5.89 31.78 16.44
C ASP A 115 -5.80 30.28 16.05
N GLY A 116 -5.24 29.96 14.88
CA GLY A 116 -5.13 28.58 14.37
C GLY A 116 -6.45 28.02 13.82
N ILE A 117 -7.51 28.83 13.78
CA ILE A 117 -8.82 28.47 13.23
C ILE A 117 -8.77 28.64 11.71
N SER A 118 -9.17 27.61 10.97
CA SER A 118 -9.36 27.71 9.52
C SER A 118 -10.63 28.51 9.21
N GLU A 119 -10.48 29.61 8.49
CA GLU A 119 -11.59 30.43 8.01
C GLU A 119 -11.60 30.50 6.49
N PHE A 120 -12.78 30.59 5.90
CA PHE A 120 -12.92 30.85 4.48
C PHE A 120 -12.86 32.36 4.21
N PHE A 121 -11.74 32.83 3.67
CA PHE A 121 -11.60 34.20 3.22
C PHE A 121 -12.02 34.29 1.74
N GLY A 122 -13.31 34.55 1.53
CA GLY A 122 -13.95 34.55 0.21
C GLY A 122 -14.23 35.95 -0.32
N ILE A 123 -13.95 36.16 -1.60
CA ILE A 123 -14.49 37.23 -2.44
C ILE A 123 -15.94 36.86 -2.77
N ASN A 124 -16.88 37.77 -2.50
CA ASN A 124 -18.29 37.61 -2.85
C ASN A 124 -18.60 38.35 -4.16
N LEU A 125 -19.17 37.65 -5.15
CA LEU A 125 -19.58 38.25 -6.43
C LEU A 125 -20.53 39.44 -6.21
N ASP A 126 -21.46 39.32 -5.26
CA ASP A 126 -22.46 40.35 -4.95
C ASP A 126 -21.84 41.67 -4.42
N SER A 127 -20.54 41.67 -4.10
CA SER A 127 -19.81 42.87 -3.66
C SER A 127 -19.37 43.77 -4.81
N TYR A 128 -19.54 43.36 -6.07
CA TYR A 128 -19.15 44.12 -7.24
C TYR A 128 -20.35 44.46 -8.11
N THR A 129 -20.42 45.71 -8.57
CA THR A 129 -21.49 46.20 -9.46
C THR A 129 -21.55 45.51 -10.83
N LEU A 130 -20.52 44.72 -11.16
CA LEU A 130 -20.43 43.94 -12.39
C LEU A 130 -21.34 42.71 -12.38
N PHE A 131 -21.71 42.24 -11.18
CA PHE A 131 -22.54 41.06 -10.97
C PHE A 131 -23.88 41.45 -10.34
N GLU A 132 -24.91 40.67 -10.62
CA GLU A 132 -26.28 40.82 -10.11
C GLU A 132 -26.64 39.64 -9.22
N GLU A 133 -27.65 39.82 -8.37
CA GLU A 133 -28.17 38.75 -7.52
C GLU A 133 -28.66 37.58 -8.38
N GLY A 134 -28.02 36.42 -8.23
CA GLY A 134 -28.27 35.21 -9.02
C GLY A 134 -27.20 34.86 -10.04
N ASP A 135 -26.19 35.72 -10.26
CA ASP A 135 -24.99 35.34 -11.01
C ASP A 135 -24.24 34.23 -10.26
N SER A 136 -23.84 33.19 -11.00
CA SER A 136 -23.18 32.01 -10.44
C SER A 136 -21.75 31.83 -10.94
N VAL A 137 -20.85 31.55 -10.00
CA VAL A 137 -19.54 30.94 -10.26
C VAL A 137 -19.77 29.51 -10.72
N GLU A 138 -19.33 29.20 -11.95
CA GLU A 138 -19.39 27.87 -12.53
C GLU A 138 -18.07 27.11 -12.29
N ARG A 139 -16.94 27.81 -12.35
CA ARG A 139 -15.62 27.22 -12.04
C ARG A 139 -14.61 28.29 -11.64
N VAL A 140 -13.67 27.92 -10.77
CA VAL A 140 -12.48 28.74 -10.47
C VAL A 140 -11.22 27.90 -10.64
N LEU A 141 -10.25 28.45 -11.36
CA LEU A 141 -8.91 27.88 -11.52
C LEU A 141 -7.87 28.91 -11.10
N ALA A 142 -6.71 28.46 -10.64
CA ALA A 142 -5.57 29.32 -10.34
C ALA A 142 -4.42 28.96 -11.27
N SER A 143 -3.79 29.97 -11.86
CA SER A 143 -2.58 29.81 -12.65
C SER A 143 -1.70 31.03 -12.47
N ASP A 144 -0.41 30.83 -12.20
CA ASP A 144 0.60 31.90 -12.11
C ASP A 144 0.26 33.05 -11.14
N GLY A 145 -0.51 32.76 -10.09
CA GLY A 145 -0.97 33.75 -9.10
C GLY A 145 -2.26 34.49 -9.46
N THR A 146 -2.82 34.22 -10.64
CA THR A 146 -4.08 34.79 -11.13
C THR A 146 -5.22 33.79 -10.97
N LEU A 147 -6.36 34.27 -10.46
CA LEU A 147 -7.60 33.48 -10.40
C LEU A 147 -8.42 33.68 -11.66
N TYR A 148 -8.81 32.59 -12.31
CA TYR A 148 -9.70 32.55 -13.47
C TYR A 148 -11.07 32.06 -13.03
N VAL A 149 -12.08 32.92 -13.14
CA VAL A 149 -13.44 32.65 -12.67
C VAL A 149 -14.37 32.62 -13.87
N LEU A 150 -14.90 31.44 -14.16
CA LEU A 150 -15.96 31.27 -15.16
C LEU A 150 -17.31 31.50 -14.51
N THR A 151 -18.11 32.37 -15.11
CA THR A 151 -19.51 32.65 -14.74
C THR A 151 -20.39 32.57 -15.98
N ARG A 152 -21.71 32.62 -15.80
CA ARG A 152 -22.65 32.74 -16.92
C ARG A 152 -22.49 34.02 -17.76
N LYS A 153 -21.94 35.09 -17.17
CA LYS A 153 -21.67 36.38 -17.85
C LYS A 153 -20.35 36.41 -18.63
N GLY A 154 -19.53 35.38 -18.47
CA GLY A 154 -18.23 35.25 -19.13
C GLY A 154 -17.11 34.85 -18.18
N LEU A 155 -15.89 34.94 -18.70
CA LEU A 155 -14.66 34.61 -18.00
C LEU A 155 -13.99 35.88 -17.46
N PHE A 156 -13.52 35.81 -16.22
CA PHE A 156 -12.91 36.94 -15.51
C PHE A 156 -11.59 36.52 -14.85
N THR A 157 -10.66 37.46 -14.74
CA THR A 157 -9.44 37.33 -13.93
C THR A 157 -9.54 38.13 -12.65
N TRP A 158 -8.90 37.62 -11.60
CA TRP A 158 -8.68 38.34 -10.34
C TRP A 158 -7.18 38.35 -10.02
N GLU A 159 -6.61 39.55 -10.07
CA GLU A 159 -5.26 39.89 -9.62
C GLU A 159 -5.40 40.96 -8.52
N GLY A 160 -5.54 40.53 -7.26
CA GLY A 160 -5.89 41.42 -6.14
C GLY A 160 -7.40 41.65 -6.01
N ASP A 161 -7.82 42.91 -5.83
CA ASP A 161 -9.18 43.25 -5.37
C ASP A 161 -10.20 43.52 -6.49
N LEU A 162 -9.82 43.62 -7.77
CA LEU A 162 -10.74 44.01 -8.84
C LEU A 162 -10.85 42.94 -9.95
N PRO A 163 -12.08 42.50 -10.31
CA PRO A 163 -12.28 41.64 -11.47
C PRO A 163 -11.94 42.37 -12.76
N GLN A 164 -11.26 41.67 -13.68
CA GLN A 164 -11.15 42.07 -15.08
C GLN A 164 -11.83 41.04 -15.96
N LYS A 165 -12.71 41.49 -16.85
CA LYS A 165 -13.35 40.60 -17.83
C LYS A 165 -12.34 40.24 -18.92
N ILE A 166 -12.24 38.96 -19.25
CA ILE A 166 -11.51 38.52 -20.44
C ILE A 166 -12.44 38.64 -21.64
N ASP A 167 -12.06 39.48 -22.60
CA ASP A 167 -12.76 39.61 -23.87
C ASP A 167 -12.44 38.42 -24.78
N LEU A 168 -13.24 37.37 -24.66
CA LEU A 168 -13.21 36.23 -25.55
C LEU A 168 -14.05 36.51 -26.81
N PRO A 169 -13.62 36.01 -27.99
CA PRO A 169 -14.41 36.14 -29.21
C PRO A 169 -15.68 35.27 -29.21
N PHE A 170 -15.88 34.46 -28.17
CA PHE A 170 -17.00 33.54 -27.97
C PHE A 170 -17.34 33.36 -26.50
N GLN A 171 -18.46 32.69 -26.21
CA GLN A 171 -18.85 32.34 -24.86
C GLN A 171 -18.13 31.06 -24.41
N ALA A 172 -17.32 31.15 -23.35
CA ALA A 172 -16.68 29.99 -22.76
C ALA A 172 -17.71 29.07 -22.08
N ASP A 173 -17.75 27.80 -22.48
CA ASP A 173 -18.59 26.77 -21.85
C ASP A 173 -17.88 26.15 -20.64
N LYS A 174 -16.57 25.90 -20.75
CA LYS A 174 -15.74 25.34 -19.67
C LYS A 174 -14.33 25.89 -19.68
N ILE A 175 -13.70 25.84 -18.50
CA ILE A 175 -12.26 26.06 -18.34
C ILE A 175 -11.60 24.84 -17.70
N PHE A 176 -10.36 24.57 -18.08
CA PHE A 176 -9.53 23.47 -17.57
C PHE A 176 -8.11 23.94 -17.22
N GLN A 177 -7.48 23.24 -16.28
CA GLN A 177 -6.13 23.55 -15.84
C GLN A 177 -5.14 23.28 -16.98
N SER A 178 -4.17 24.19 -17.16
CA SER A 178 -3.00 24.03 -18.03
C SER A 178 -1.72 24.08 -17.19
N ALA A 179 -0.57 23.74 -17.81
CA ALA A 179 0.74 23.89 -17.19
C ALA A 179 1.09 25.36 -16.90
N SER A 180 0.64 26.26 -17.77
CA SER A 180 0.67 27.71 -17.62
C SER A 180 -0.61 28.30 -18.21
N GLY A 181 -1.15 29.35 -17.60
CA GLY A 181 -2.47 29.87 -17.97
C GLY A 181 -3.61 28.84 -17.81
N ILE A 182 -4.61 28.89 -18.69
CA ILE A 182 -5.78 27.98 -18.68
C ILE A 182 -6.17 27.50 -20.07
N LEU A 183 -6.92 26.42 -20.14
CA LEU A 183 -7.61 25.99 -21.36
C LEU A 183 -9.06 26.47 -21.33
N VAL A 184 -9.52 27.04 -22.43
CA VAL A 184 -10.88 27.57 -22.62
C VAL A 184 -11.56 26.76 -23.71
N TYR A 185 -12.71 26.17 -23.38
CA TYR A 185 -13.53 25.40 -24.33
C TYR A 185 -14.78 26.19 -24.69
N GLY A 186 -15.01 26.37 -25.99
CA GLY A 186 -16.26 26.85 -26.57
C GLY A 186 -16.85 25.75 -27.47
N LYS A 187 -18.13 25.43 -27.27
CA LYS A 187 -18.83 24.33 -27.94
C LYS A 187 -18.77 24.43 -29.47
N HIS A 188 -18.76 25.65 -30.02
CA HIS A 188 -18.78 25.88 -31.46
C HIS A 188 -17.45 26.41 -31.99
N GLU A 189 -16.48 26.65 -31.11
CA GLU A 189 -15.24 27.35 -31.42
C GLU A 189 -14.00 26.48 -31.23
N GLY A 190 -14.05 25.48 -30.35
CA GLY A 190 -12.91 24.61 -30.10
C GLY A 190 -12.32 24.74 -28.70
N ILE A 191 -11.09 24.26 -28.56
CA ILE A 191 -10.26 24.40 -27.36
C ILE A 191 -9.15 25.39 -27.65
N TYR A 192 -9.02 26.38 -26.78
CA TYR A 192 -8.03 27.43 -26.84
C TYR A 192 -7.17 27.39 -25.59
N HIS A 193 -5.91 27.78 -25.71
CA HIS A 193 -5.03 28.05 -24.58
C HIS A 193 -4.95 29.56 -24.38
N TYR A 194 -5.26 29.99 -23.16
CA TYR A 194 -5.18 31.38 -22.75
C TYR A 194 -4.01 31.55 -21.77
N GLU A 195 -3.04 32.36 -22.16
CA GLU A 195 -1.82 32.66 -21.38
C GLU A 195 -1.39 34.10 -21.68
N ASP A 196 -1.05 34.87 -20.64
CA ASP A 196 -0.55 36.26 -20.76
C ASP A 196 -1.39 37.19 -21.66
N GLY A 197 -2.71 37.07 -21.59
CA GLY A 197 -3.64 37.87 -22.39
C GLY A 197 -3.78 37.43 -23.85
N GLN A 198 -3.05 36.38 -24.28
CA GLN A 198 -3.14 35.82 -25.61
C GLN A 198 -4.00 34.56 -25.62
N LEU A 199 -4.87 34.47 -26.63
CA LEU A 199 -5.68 33.30 -26.89
C LEU A 199 -5.12 32.58 -28.13
N SER A 200 -4.63 31.36 -27.95
CA SER A 200 -4.09 30.52 -29.02
C SER A 200 -4.97 29.30 -29.25
N VAL A 201 -5.22 28.96 -30.52
CA VAL A 201 -6.02 27.78 -30.87
C VAL A 201 -5.21 26.53 -30.58
N LEU A 202 -5.79 25.57 -29.84
CA LEU A 202 -5.22 24.24 -29.66
C LEU A 202 -5.94 23.17 -30.50
N THR A 203 -7.26 23.29 -30.62
CA THR A 203 -8.09 22.37 -31.41
C THR A 203 -9.27 23.15 -31.92
N GLU A 204 -9.40 23.28 -33.23
CA GLU A 204 -10.55 23.92 -33.88
C GLU A 204 -11.82 23.10 -33.67
N ALA A 205 -12.99 23.75 -33.71
CA ALA A 205 -14.27 23.05 -33.58
C ALA A 205 -14.50 21.98 -34.66
N SER A 206 -14.00 22.18 -35.88
CA SER A 206 -14.09 21.18 -36.95
C SER A 206 -13.29 19.90 -36.67
N ASP A 207 -12.25 20.04 -35.86
CA ASP A 207 -11.30 18.97 -35.54
C ASP A 207 -11.61 18.36 -34.16
N LEU A 208 -12.60 18.92 -33.45
CA LEU A 208 -13.06 18.38 -32.18
C LEU A 208 -13.79 17.05 -32.42
N PRO A 209 -13.30 15.94 -31.83
CA PRO A 209 -13.87 14.61 -32.02
C PRO A 209 -15.12 14.36 -31.15
N LEU A 210 -15.57 15.37 -30.41
CA LEU A 210 -16.64 15.32 -29.40
C LEU A 210 -17.50 16.57 -29.50
N GLU A 211 -18.81 16.41 -29.31
CA GLU A 211 -19.75 17.53 -29.34
C GLU A 211 -19.80 18.31 -28.02
N HIS A 212 -19.49 17.64 -26.89
CA HIS A 212 -19.67 18.20 -25.54
C HIS A 212 -18.51 17.82 -24.62
N VAL A 213 -17.42 18.59 -24.62
CA VAL A 213 -16.27 18.29 -23.75
C VAL A 213 -16.61 18.59 -22.29
N SER A 214 -16.71 17.54 -21.47
CA SER A 214 -17.02 17.64 -20.04
C SER A 214 -15.76 17.70 -19.18
N ASP A 215 -14.77 16.88 -19.50
CA ASP A 215 -13.48 16.79 -18.83
C ASP A 215 -12.36 16.81 -19.85
N LEU A 216 -11.25 17.43 -19.46
CA LEU A 216 -10.02 17.50 -20.22
C LEU A 216 -8.85 17.31 -19.25
N LEU A 217 -8.18 16.17 -19.38
CA LEU A 217 -7.02 15.80 -18.56
C LEU A 217 -5.77 15.74 -19.45
N THR A 218 -4.71 16.44 -19.04
CA THR A 218 -3.38 16.22 -19.64
C THR A 218 -2.59 15.27 -18.76
N PHE A 219 -2.26 14.09 -19.29
CA PHE A 219 -1.59 13.04 -18.54
C PHE A 219 -0.48 12.39 -19.37
N LYS A 220 0.75 12.40 -18.84
CA LYS A 220 1.97 11.88 -19.51
C LYS A 220 2.16 12.40 -20.95
N GLY A 221 1.78 13.66 -21.19
CA GLY A 221 1.89 14.31 -22.51
C GLY A 221 0.74 13.99 -23.49
N THR A 222 -0.23 13.17 -23.08
CA THR A 222 -1.45 12.90 -23.83
C THR A 222 -2.60 13.72 -23.25
N ARG A 223 -3.38 14.38 -24.12
CA ARG A 223 -4.62 15.05 -23.75
C ARG A 223 -5.78 14.07 -23.90
N ILE A 224 -6.58 13.94 -22.86
CA ILE A 224 -7.73 13.04 -22.79
C ILE A 224 -8.96 13.93 -22.65
N MET A 225 -9.83 13.89 -23.65
CA MET A 225 -11.09 14.62 -23.68
C MET A 225 -12.23 13.63 -23.49
N VAL A 226 -13.18 13.97 -22.62
CA VAL A 226 -14.33 13.09 -22.34
C VAL A 226 -15.63 13.86 -22.56
N ASP A 227 -16.50 13.31 -23.39
CA ASP A 227 -17.89 13.75 -23.50
C ASP A 227 -18.70 13.08 -22.41
N GLY A 228 -19.14 13.87 -21.43
CA GLY A 228 -19.85 13.37 -20.27
C GLY A 228 -21.32 13.03 -20.55
N LEU A 229 -21.90 13.56 -21.63
CA LEU A 229 -23.28 13.23 -22.02
C LEU A 229 -23.32 11.90 -22.77
N ASN A 230 -22.39 11.70 -23.69
CA ASN A 230 -22.30 10.47 -24.49
C ASN A 230 -21.34 9.43 -23.91
N SER A 231 -20.61 9.77 -22.84
CA SER A 231 -19.59 8.94 -22.19
C SER A 231 -18.50 8.44 -23.17
N GLN A 232 -18.06 9.31 -24.07
CA GLN A 232 -17.04 8.98 -25.08
C GLN A 232 -15.71 9.62 -24.74
N ALA A 233 -14.63 8.86 -24.83
CA ALA A 233 -13.28 9.37 -24.58
C ALA A 233 -12.48 9.50 -25.88
N ARG A 234 -11.64 10.54 -25.97
CA ARG A 234 -10.73 10.78 -27.09
C ARG A 234 -9.36 11.15 -26.57
N PHE A 235 -8.34 10.54 -27.17
CA PHE A 235 -6.95 10.71 -26.77
C PHE A 235 -6.23 11.50 -27.85
N SER A 236 -5.42 12.47 -27.47
CA SER A 236 -4.67 13.33 -28.38
C SER A 236 -3.22 13.40 -27.94
N ASP A 237 -2.32 12.98 -28.82
CA ASP A 237 -0.87 13.08 -28.64
C ASP A 237 -0.26 13.94 -29.77
N ILE A 238 1.08 13.97 -29.86
CA ILE A 238 1.80 14.69 -30.92
C ILE A 238 1.50 14.18 -32.35
N LYS A 239 0.94 12.98 -32.50
CA LYS A 239 0.56 12.39 -33.79
C LYS A 239 -0.87 12.76 -34.19
N GLY A 240 -1.59 13.48 -33.34
CA GLY A 240 -2.95 13.95 -33.58
C GLY A 240 -3.95 13.31 -32.61
N ILE A 241 -5.22 13.43 -32.95
CA ILE A 241 -6.32 12.91 -32.16
C ILE A 241 -6.60 11.47 -32.62
N THR A 242 -6.46 10.52 -31.70
CA THR A 242 -6.89 9.12 -31.92
C THR A 242 -8.37 8.97 -31.58
N ALA A 243 -9.07 8.15 -32.38
CA ALA A 243 -10.43 7.74 -32.08
C ALA A 243 -10.51 7.03 -30.70
N GLY A 244 -11.68 7.13 -30.05
CA GLY A 244 -11.91 6.44 -28.78
C GLY A 244 -11.84 4.93 -28.93
N PHE A 245 -11.65 4.24 -27.81
CA PHE A 245 -11.63 2.79 -27.77
C PHE A 245 -13.08 2.29 -27.67
N SER A 246 -13.60 1.67 -28.73
CA SER A 246 -15.02 1.28 -28.83
C SER A 246 -15.52 0.46 -27.64
N HIS A 247 -14.69 -0.42 -27.10
CA HIS A 247 -15.01 -1.21 -25.92
C HIS A 247 -15.13 -0.34 -24.66
N LEU A 248 -14.19 0.59 -24.45
CA LEU A 248 -14.21 1.53 -23.32
C LEU A 248 -15.39 2.50 -23.43
N ASP A 249 -15.63 3.09 -24.61
CA ASP A 249 -16.75 4.01 -24.83
C ASP A 249 -18.10 3.32 -24.55
N SER A 250 -18.28 2.08 -25.03
CA SER A 250 -19.49 1.29 -24.75
C SER A 250 -19.68 1.05 -23.25
N LEU A 251 -18.58 0.77 -22.54
CA LEU A 251 -18.59 0.50 -21.12
C LEU A 251 -18.93 1.75 -20.30
N LEU A 252 -18.24 2.86 -20.57
CA LEU A 252 -18.47 4.14 -19.93
C LEU A 252 -19.91 4.62 -20.17
N ALA A 253 -20.45 4.45 -21.37
CA ALA A 253 -21.85 4.76 -21.68
C ALA A 253 -22.82 3.90 -20.87
N SER A 254 -22.60 2.57 -20.82
CA SER A 254 -23.48 1.66 -20.09
C SER A 254 -23.51 1.93 -18.57
N ARG A 255 -22.38 2.40 -18.02
CA ARG A 255 -22.21 2.68 -16.57
C ARG A 255 -22.35 4.14 -16.19
N GLN A 256 -22.54 5.01 -17.18
CA GLN A 256 -22.65 6.46 -17.05
C GLN A 256 -21.39 7.05 -16.41
N TYR A 257 -20.45 7.45 -17.25
CA TYR A 257 -19.23 8.16 -16.84
C TYR A 257 -19.54 9.32 -15.87
N SER A 258 -18.67 9.54 -14.89
CA SER A 258 -18.78 10.68 -13.97
C SER A 258 -17.50 11.49 -13.85
N CYS A 259 -16.33 10.86 -13.81
CA CYS A 259 -15.05 11.56 -13.62
C CYS A 259 -13.86 10.69 -14.05
N ILE A 260 -12.71 11.32 -14.25
CA ILE A 260 -11.44 10.67 -14.62
C ILE A 260 -10.28 11.25 -13.81
N ILE A 261 -9.31 10.42 -13.44
CA ILE A 261 -8.03 10.84 -12.89
C ILE A 261 -6.87 9.96 -13.39
N GLY A 262 -5.67 10.53 -13.49
CA GLY A 262 -4.45 9.78 -13.77
C GLY A 262 -3.82 9.23 -12.50
N LEU A 263 -3.30 8.01 -12.57
CA LEU A 263 -2.62 7.32 -11.46
C LEU A 263 -1.11 7.40 -11.64
N SER A 264 -0.32 7.42 -10.56
CA SER A 264 1.15 7.53 -10.63
C SER A 264 1.81 6.43 -11.47
N THR A 265 1.23 5.23 -11.48
CA THR A 265 1.63 4.08 -12.30
C THR A 265 1.56 4.32 -13.81
N GLY A 266 0.84 5.35 -14.27
CA GLY A 266 0.58 5.57 -15.70
C GLY A 266 -0.73 5.01 -16.21
N HIS A 267 -1.59 4.53 -15.33
CA HIS A 267 -2.95 4.11 -15.64
C HIS A 267 -3.94 5.26 -15.43
N LEU A 268 -5.16 5.08 -15.92
CA LEU A 268 -6.29 6.00 -15.73
C LEU A 268 -7.35 5.32 -14.88
N ALA A 269 -7.89 6.04 -13.91
CA ALA A 269 -9.07 5.63 -13.16
C ALA A 269 -10.29 6.42 -13.61
N TRP A 270 -11.35 5.69 -13.95
CA TRP A 270 -12.61 6.20 -14.46
C TRP A 270 -13.71 5.94 -13.45
N GLY A 271 -14.29 7.00 -12.90
CA GLY A 271 -15.47 6.93 -12.06
C GLY A 271 -16.73 6.80 -12.90
N THR A 272 -17.67 5.99 -12.43
CA THR A 272 -18.98 5.80 -13.07
C THR A 272 -20.10 5.96 -12.06
N ARG A 273 -21.33 6.19 -12.53
CA ARG A 273 -22.51 6.31 -11.64
C ARG A 273 -23.13 4.96 -11.29
N LYS A 274 -22.87 3.90 -12.06
CA LYS A 274 -23.52 2.59 -11.93
C LYS A 274 -22.59 1.39 -11.79
N GLY A 275 -21.27 1.56 -11.91
CA GLY A 275 -20.33 0.44 -11.83
C GLY A 275 -18.97 0.85 -11.28
N GLY A 276 -18.95 1.64 -10.20
CA GLY A 276 -17.73 1.88 -9.44
C GLY A 276 -16.60 2.51 -10.27
N VAL A 277 -15.39 2.03 -10.03
CA VAL A 277 -14.15 2.52 -10.64
C VAL A 277 -13.61 1.52 -11.65
N ILE A 278 -13.34 1.98 -12.87
CA ILE A 278 -12.67 1.19 -13.92
C ILE A 278 -11.26 1.74 -14.07
N ILE A 279 -10.25 0.87 -14.11
CA ILE A 279 -8.85 1.24 -14.29
C ILE A 279 -8.40 0.74 -15.66
N THR A 280 -7.79 1.63 -16.45
CA THR A 280 -7.31 1.31 -17.80
C THR A 280 -5.87 1.70 -18.01
N ASP A 281 -5.21 1.06 -18.96
CA ASP A 281 -3.97 1.58 -19.54
C ASP A 281 -4.26 2.74 -20.53
N MET A 282 -3.18 3.33 -21.06
CA MET A 282 -3.25 4.43 -22.05
C MET A 282 -3.71 3.98 -23.45
N SER A 283 -3.86 2.67 -23.67
CA SER A 283 -4.44 2.08 -24.88
C SER A 283 -5.91 1.66 -24.72
N GLY A 284 -6.55 2.06 -23.62
CA GLY A 284 -7.95 1.73 -23.32
C GLY A 284 -8.19 0.28 -22.89
N GLY A 285 -7.13 -0.49 -22.66
CA GLY A 285 -7.21 -1.83 -22.10
C GLY A 285 -7.69 -1.76 -20.65
N ILE A 286 -8.71 -2.53 -20.30
CA ILE A 286 -9.25 -2.58 -18.93
C ILE A 286 -8.33 -3.48 -18.10
N ILE A 287 -7.77 -2.90 -17.05
CA ILE A 287 -6.80 -3.52 -16.16
C ILE A 287 -7.49 -4.09 -14.93
N LYS A 288 -8.42 -3.33 -14.35
CA LYS A 288 -9.15 -3.70 -13.14
C LYS A 288 -10.49 -2.99 -13.09
N HIS A 289 -11.49 -3.67 -12.54
CA HIS A 289 -12.73 -3.04 -12.11
C HIS A 289 -12.89 -3.23 -10.61
N ILE A 290 -13.25 -2.15 -9.92
CA ILE A 290 -13.47 -2.11 -8.49
C ILE A 290 -14.91 -1.65 -8.26
N SER A 291 -15.70 -2.50 -7.62
CA SER A 291 -17.12 -2.34 -7.37
C SER A 291 -17.46 -2.58 -5.91
N ASN A 292 -18.74 -2.50 -5.58
CA ASN A 292 -19.27 -2.88 -4.27
C ASN A 292 -19.00 -4.35 -3.91
N ASN A 293 -18.87 -5.24 -4.90
CA ASN A 293 -18.49 -6.63 -4.67
C ASN A 293 -17.03 -6.76 -4.20
N ASP A 294 -16.19 -5.76 -4.48
CA ASP A 294 -14.78 -5.71 -4.09
C ASP A 294 -14.58 -4.97 -2.76
N GLY A 295 -15.64 -4.39 -2.19
CA GLY A 295 -15.62 -3.68 -0.91
C GLY A 295 -15.91 -2.17 -0.99
N LEU A 296 -16.20 -1.62 -2.17
CA LEU A 296 -16.68 -0.23 -2.26
C LEU A 296 -18.04 -0.08 -1.57
N SER A 297 -18.22 1.07 -0.93
CA SER A 297 -19.48 1.38 -0.25
C SER A 297 -20.65 1.67 -1.21
N SER A 298 -20.35 2.13 -2.42
CA SER A 298 -21.34 2.39 -3.47
C SER A 298 -20.69 2.34 -4.86
N ASN A 299 -21.45 1.91 -5.87
CA ASN A 299 -21.02 1.98 -7.27
C ASN A 299 -21.25 3.36 -7.91
N HIS A 300 -21.86 4.31 -7.18
CA HIS A 300 -22.02 5.69 -7.64
C HIS A 300 -20.79 6.49 -7.22
N ILE A 301 -19.94 6.81 -8.18
CA ILE A 301 -18.74 7.63 -7.98
C ILE A 301 -19.05 9.08 -8.37
N VAL A 302 -18.80 10.01 -7.45
CA VAL A 302 -18.98 11.45 -7.65
C VAL A 302 -17.66 12.10 -8.07
N SER A 303 -16.57 11.74 -7.40
CA SER A 303 -15.25 12.31 -7.63
C SER A 303 -14.16 11.31 -7.27
N LEU A 304 -12.98 11.48 -7.88
CA LEU A 304 -11.78 10.70 -7.63
C LEU A 304 -10.62 11.65 -7.31
N PHE A 305 -9.75 11.24 -6.39
CA PHE A 305 -8.56 11.98 -6.03
C PHE A 305 -7.42 11.05 -5.65
N VAL A 306 -6.19 11.39 -6.02
CA VAL A 306 -4.99 10.65 -5.64
C VAL A 306 -4.24 11.51 -4.62
N ASP A 307 -3.97 10.96 -3.44
CA ASP A 307 -3.21 11.65 -2.39
C ASP A 307 -1.69 11.56 -2.63
N ALA A 308 -0.91 12.26 -1.80
CA ALA A 308 0.55 12.29 -1.86
C ALA A 308 1.23 10.92 -1.58
N MET A 309 0.47 9.93 -1.12
CA MET A 309 0.91 8.56 -0.90
C MET A 309 0.44 7.61 -2.02
N ASP A 310 -0.07 8.14 -3.12
CA ASP A 310 -0.66 7.40 -4.24
C ASP A 310 -1.89 6.55 -3.87
N HIS A 311 -2.60 6.87 -2.78
CA HIS A 311 -3.90 6.23 -2.52
C HIS A 311 -5.01 6.90 -3.33
N LEU A 312 -5.91 6.09 -3.87
CA LEU A 312 -7.09 6.55 -4.59
C LEU A 312 -8.26 6.77 -3.64
N TRP A 313 -8.62 8.03 -3.43
CA TRP A 313 -9.82 8.45 -2.74
C TRP A 313 -11.01 8.46 -3.70
N VAL A 314 -12.04 7.73 -3.33
CA VAL A 314 -13.30 7.56 -4.06
C VAL A 314 -14.41 8.22 -3.27
N VAL A 315 -14.99 9.26 -3.84
CA VAL A 315 -16.09 10.01 -3.24
C VAL A 315 -17.41 9.42 -3.73
N HIS A 316 -18.23 8.95 -2.80
CA HIS A 316 -19.60 8.51 -3.04
C HIS A 316 -20.58 9.60 -2.59
N PRO A 317 -21.89 9.51 -2.93
CA PRO A 317 -22.86 10.51 -2.49
C PRO A 317 -22.94 10.69 -0.97
N GLN A 318 -22.68 9.63 -0.18
CA GLN A 318 -22.87 9.61 1.27
C GLN A 318 -21.70 8.99 2.04
N SER A 319 -20.58 8.68 1.38
CA SER A 319 -19.43 8.02 2.02
C SER A 319 -18.17 8.32 1.23
N LEU A 320 -17.02 8.00 1.82
CA LEU A 320 -15.74 8.03 1.15
C LEU A 320 -15.06 6.69 1.29
N SER A 321 -14.45 6.20 0.21
CA SER A 321 -13.63 5.00 0.25
C SER A 321 -12.21 5.36 -0.18
N ARG A 322 -11.22 5.02 0.62
CA ARG A 322 -9.79 5.10 0.27
C ARG A 322 -9.34 3.72 -0.17
N ILE A 323 -8.75 3.65 -1.36
CA ILE A 323 -8.21 2.43 -1.95
C ILE A 323 -6.71 2.58 -2.05
N GLU A 324 -5.97 1.60 -1.52
CA GLU A 324 -4.52 1.53 -1.75
C GLU A 324 -4.27 0.99 -3.15
N PHE A 325 -4.27 1.84 -4.17
CA PHE A 325 -4.05 1.43 -5.56
C PHE A 325 -3.00 2.33 -6.26
N PRO A 326 -1.90 1.77 -6.80
CA PRO A 326 -1.63 0.34 -6.98
C PRO A 326 -1.36 -0.40 -5.67
N CYS A 327 -1.78 -1.67 -5.60
CA CYS A 327 -1.62 -2.48 -4.40
C CYS A 327 -0.31 -3.27 -4.47
N SER A 328 0.67 -2.97 -3.62
CA SER A 328 1.77 -3.92 -3.35
C SER A 328 1.28 -5.21 -2.68
N PHE A 329 0.12 -5.14 -2.02
CA PHE A 329 -0.49 -6.23 -1.27
C PHE A 329 -1.95 -6.42 -1.69
N THR A 330 -2.34 -7.66 -1.98
CA THR A 330 -3.75 -8.05 -2.10
C THR A 330 -4.03 -9.28 -1.26
N PHE A 331 -5.28 -9.45 -0.86
CA PHE A 331 -5.66 -10.44 0.15
C PHE A 331 -6.70 -11.42 -0.39
N PHE A 332 -6.58 -12.66 0.06
CA PHE A 332 -7.59 -13.69 -0.12
C PHE A 332 -7.99 -14.20 1.25
N SER A 333 -9.26 -14.06 1.59
CA SER A 333 -9.83 -14.49 2.87
C SER A 333 -11.11 -15.30 2.64
N ARG A 334 -11.89 -15.53 3.70
CA ARG A 334 -13.24 -16.11 3.58
C ARG A 334 -14.11 -15.34 2.60
N ALA A 335 -13.95 -14.02 2.50
CA ALA A 335 -14.69 -13.20 1.53
C ALA A 335 -14.36 -13.57 0.07
N SER A 336 -13.16 -14.10 -0.17
CA SER A 336 -12.69 -14.56 -1.48
C SER A 336 -12.91 -16.07 -1.68
N GLY A 337 -13.72 -16.72 -0.85
CA GLY A 337 -13.98 -18.17 -0.92
C GLY A 337 -12.88 -19.06 -0.35
N LEU A 338 -11.84 -18.49 0.27
CA LEU A 338 -10.77 -19.24 0.93
C LEU A 338 -11.04 -19.34 2.43
N GLU A 339 -11.27 -20.54 2.95
CA GLU A 339 -11.54 -20.74 4.38
C GLU A 339 -10.44 -21.54 5.06
N GLY A 340 -10.22 -21.26 6.34
CA GLY A 340 -9.24 -21.97 7.16
C GLY A 340 -7.84 -21.37 7.11
N ASN A 341 -6.97 -21.93 7.95
CA ASN A 341 -5.56 -21.59 7.98
C ASN A 341 -4.86 -22.17 6.76
N VAL A 342 -4.17 -21.34 5.98
CA VAL A 342 -3.44 -21.79 4.80
C VAL A 342 -2.14 -22.44 5.26
N ASN A 343 -1.98 -23.72 5.02
CA ASN A 343 -0.83 -24.51 5.45
C ASN A 343 0.25 -24.60 4.37
N ASP A 344 -0.15 -24.66 3.10
CA ASP A 344 0.80 -24.79 1.98
C ASP A 344 0.20 -24.27 0.66
N LEU A 345 1.08 -23.89 -0.27
CA LEU A 345 0.74 -23.33 -1.58
C LEU A 345 1.58 -23.98 -2.66
N ALA A 346 0.96 -24.32 -3.79
CA ALA A 346 1.68 -24.84 -4.95
C ALA A 346 0.97 -24.53 -6.27
N ARG A 347 1.74 -24.18 -7.31
CA ARG A 347 1.23 -24.19 -8.68
C ARG A 347 1.37 -25.56 -9.33
N HIS A 348 0.34 -25.94 -10.08
CA HIS A 348 0.38 -27.10 -10.96
C HIS A 348 -0.43 -26.83 -12.23
N LYS A 349 0.17 -27.11 -13.40
CA LYS A 349 -0.41 -26.83 -14.72
C LYS A 349 -0.97 -25.40 -14.86
N GLY A 350 -0.28 -24.42 -14.25
CA GLY A 350 -0.63 -22.99 -14.28
C GLY A 350 -1.61 -22.51 -13.20
N ILE A 351 -2.30 -23.43 -12.50
CA ILE A 351 -3.28 -23.09 -11.46
C ILE A 351 -2.59 -23.10 -10.08
N LEU A 352 -2.86 -22.07 -9.27
CA LEU A 352 -2.41 -22.02 -7.88
C LEU A 352 -3.40 -22.76 -6.97
N TYR A 353 -2.88 -23.67 -6.14
CA TYR A 353 -3.64 -24.43 -5.15
C TYR A 353 -3.24 -24.01 -3.75
N ALA A 354 -4.22 -24.02 -2.84
CA ALA A 354 -4.03 -23.72 -1.43
C ALA A 354 -4.55 -24.87 -0.57
N ALA A 355 -3.66 -25.42 0.26
CA ALA A 355 -4.00 -26.41 1.27
C ALA A 355 -4.34 -25.67 2.55
N THR A 356 -5.52 -25.94 3.11
CA THR A 356 -5.97 -25.34 4.36
C THR A 356 -6.39 -26.41 5.34
N ASP A 357 -6.52 -26.06 6.62
CA ASP A 357 -7.09 -26.95 7.63
C ASP A 357 -8.58 -27.29 7.42
N LEU A 358 -9.28 -26.64 6.47
CA LEU A 358 -10.68 -26.90 6.10
C LEU A 358 -10.87 -27.51 4.70
N GLY A 359 -9.77 -27.74 3.98
CA GLY A 359 -9.78 -28.43 2.69
C GLY A 359 -8.79 -27.88 1.67
N LEU A 360 -8.92 -28.37 0.43
CA LEU A 360 -8.09 -27.98 -0.70
C LEU A 360 -8.83 -26.98 -1.59
N TYR A 361 -8.15 -25.92 -2.02
CA TYR A 361 -8.72 -24.86 -2.83
C TYR A 361 -7.86 -24.61 -4.07
N TYR A 362 -8.46 -24.06 -5.13
CA TYR A 362 -7.75 -23.59 -6.32
C TYR A 362 -8.17 -22.16 -6.67
N LEU A 363 -7.21 -21.38 -7.14
CA LEU A 363 -7.42 -20.00 -7.55
C LEU A 363 -8.13 -19.96 -8.91
N VAL A 364 -9.18 -19.15 -8.97
CA VAL A 364 -9.88 -18.80 -10.19
C VAL A 364 -9.61 -17.32 -10.47
N PRO A 365 -8.88 -17.00 -11.57
CA PRO A 365 -8.77 -15.62 -12.03
C PRO A 365 -10.16 -15.10 -12.36
N ALA A 366 -10.61 -14.06 -11.64
CA ALA A 366 -11.96 -13.59 -11.83
C ALA A 366 -12.07 -12.65 -13.02
N THR A 367 -13.02 -12.94 -13.88
CA THR A 367 -13.75 -11.92 -14.60
C THR A 367 -15.04 -11.63 -13.84
N ASP A 368 -15.40 -10.37 -13.68
CA ASP A 368 -16.69 -10.03 -13.13
C ASP A 368 -17.85 -10.46 -14.05
N THR A 369 -19.10 -10.23 -13.63
CA THR A 369 -20.29 -10.61 -14.40
C THR A 369 -20.40 -9.94 -15.78
N SER A 370 -19.58 -8.91 -16.04
CA SER A 370 -19.49 -8.24 -17.34
C SER A 370 -18.29 -8.69 -18.18
N GLY A 371 -17.57 -9.73 -17.74
CA GLY A 371 -16.41 -10.28 -18.46
C GLY A 371 -15.13 -9.47 -18.28
N MET A 372 -15.08 -8.54 -17.32
CA MET A 372 -13.91 -7.68 -17.11
C MET A 372 -13.02 -8.22 -15.99
N PRO A 373 -11.71 -7.92 -15.98
CA PRO A 373 -10.82 -8.31 -14.88
C PRO A 373 -11.35 -7.81 -13.51
N GLY A 374 -11.73 -8.78 -12.66
CA GLY A 374 -12.28 -8.57 -11.33
C GLY A 374 -11.32 -8.98 -10.23
N THR A 375 -11.84 -9.23 -9.03
CA THR A 375 -11.08 -9.78 -7.91
C THR A 375 -11.12 -11.29 -7.91
N SER A 376 -9.95 -11.91 -8.04
CA SER A 376 -9.81 -13.37 -8.10
C SER A 376 -10.28 -14.02 -6.79
N TYR A 377 -10.73 -15.27 -6.87
CA TYR A 377 -11.30 -15.98 -5.73
C TYR A 377 -10.87 -17.44 -5.74
N PHE A 378 -11.02 -18.11 -4.60
CA PHE A 378 -10.72 -19.51 -4.43
C PHE A 378 -12.00 -20.34 -4.44
N ASN A 379 -11.94 -21.50 -5.11
CA ASN A 379 -12.98 -22.52 -5.05
C ASN A 379 -12.46 -23.75 -4.31
N ARG A 380 -13.29 -24.30 -3.42
CA ARG A 380 -12.99 -25.56 -2.74
C ARG A 380 -13.08 -26.73 -3.72
N ILE A 381 -12.14 -27.65 -3.63
CA ILE A 381 -12.14 -28.93 -4.34
C ILE A 381 -12.93 -29.95 -3.51
N PRO A 382 -14.00 -30.55 -4.06
CA PRO A 382 -14.74 -31.61 -3.36
C PRO A 382 -13.87 -32.84 -3.08
N GLY A 383 -14.16 -33.56 -1.99
CA GLY A 383 -13.46 -34.80 -1.62
C GLY A 383 -12.35 -34.62 -0.57
N PHE A 384 -12.08 -33.39 -0.14
CA PHE A 384 -11.10 -33.06 0.91
C PHE A 384 -11.79 -32.50 2.15
N GLU A 385 -12.41 -33.38 2.94
CA GLU A 385 -13.10 -32.98 4.18
C GLU A 385 -12.15 -32.83 5.39
N GLY A 386 -11.01 -33.53 5.38
CA GLY A 386 -9.93 -33.36 6.35
C GLY A 386 -9.02 -32.18 6.04
N GLY A 387 -8.26 -31.76 7.06
CA GLY A 387 -7.32 -30.64 6.95
C GLY A 387 -6.15 -30.98 6.04
N CYS A 388 -5.97 -30.22 4.96
CA CYS A 388 -4.87 -30.36 4.01
C CYS A 388 -3.62 -29.67 4.57
N ARG A 389 -2.49 -30.38 4.61
CA ARG A 389 -1.24 -29.93 5.24
C ARG A 389 -0.17 -29.50 4.25
N GLN A 390 0.03 -30.25 3.18
CA GLN A 390 1.12 -30.03 2.23
C GLN A 390 0.67 -30.40 0.81
N ILE A 391 1.12 -29.65 -0.19
CA ILE A 391 0.87 -29.89 -1.61
C ILE A 391 2.20 -30.02 -2.33
N ILE A 392 2.36 -31.10 -3.10
CA ILE A 392 3.50 -31.28 -3.99
C ILE A 392 2.99 -31.38 -5.43
N GLY A 393 3.37 -30.41 -6.26
CA GLY A 393 3.18 -30.46 -7.70
C GLY A 393 4.28 -31.28 -8.36
N THR A 394 3.92 -32.34 -9.06
CA THR A 394 4.80 -33.07 -9.98
C THR A 394 4.48 -32.68 -11.43
N THR A 395 5.21 -33.22 -12.40
CA THR A 395 4.90 -32.99 -13.83
C THR A 395 3.53 -33.55 -14.22
N GLU A 396 3.07 -34.62 -13.58
CA GLU A 396 1.86 -35.36 -13.98
C GLU A 396 0.69 -35.22 -13.00
N SER A 397 0.98 -35.00 -11.71
CA SER A 397 -0.01 -35.05 -10.64
C SER A 397 0.24 -34.05 -9.52
N LEU A 398 -0.80 -33.76 -8.76
CA LEU A 398 -0.71 -33.12 -7.45
C LEU A 398 -0.81 -34.18 -6.36
N ILE A 399 0.11 -34.16 -5.41
CA ILE A 399 0.08 -35.02 -4.22
C ILE A 399 -0.25 -34.14 -3.01
N ILE A 400 -1.28 -34.51 -2.26
CA ILE A 400 -1.80 -33.71 -1.15
C ILE A 400 -1.79 -34.57 0.11
N SER A 401 -1.11 -34.10 1.15
CA SER A 401 -1.21 -34.70 2.48
C SER A 401 -2.33 -34.04 3.28
N THR A 402 -3.07 -34.85 4.02
CA THR A 402 -4.21 -34.42 4.82
C THR A 402 -4.21 -35.11 6.19
N THR A 403 -5.14 -34.74 7.07
CA THR A 403 -5.42 -35.47 8.30
C THR A 403 -5.90 -36.90 8.06
N ASP A 404 -6.55 -37.16 6.93
CA ASP A 404 -7.20 -38.45 6.66
C ASP A 404 -6.33 -39.39 5.82
N GLY A 405 -5.22 -38.87 5.28
CA GLY A 405 -4.46 -39.60 4.29
C GLY A 405 -3.64 -38.75 3.34
N VAL A 406 -3.03 -39.42 2.37
CA VAL A 406 -2.38 -38.78 1.22
C VAL A 406 -3.19 -39.12 -0.02
N PHE A 407 -3.48 -38.09 -0.80
CA PHE A 407 -4.29 -38.17 -2.01
C PHE A 407 -3.48 -37.70 -3.21
N ARG A 408 -3.83 -38.21 -4.38
CA ARG A 408 -3.26 -37.79 -5.65
C ARG A 408 -4.38 -37.29 -6.56
N ILE A 409 -4.18 -36.14 -7.20
CA ILE A 409 -5.05 -35.63 -8.25
C ILE A 409 -4.33 -35.77 -9.59
N GLN A 410 -4.98 -36.46 -10.52
CA GLN A 410 -4.56 -36.66 -11.91
C GLN A 410 -5.71 -36.34 -12.87
N ASP A 411 -5.44 -36.39 -14.17
CA ASP A 411 -6.46 -36.16 -15.21
C ASP A 411 -7.65 -37.15 -15.11
N GLN A 412 -7.44 -38.33 -14.51
CA GLN A 412 -8.49 -39.35 -14.29
C GLN A 412 -9.35 -39.11 -13.03
N GLY A 413 -8.97 -38.15 -12.17
CA GLY A 413 -9.70 -37.80 -10.95
C GLY A 413 -8.85 -37.86 -9.67
N LEU A 414 -9.55 -37.95 -8.53
CA LEU A 414 -8.97 -38.04 -7.20
C LEU A 414 -8.73 -39.51 -6.81
N GLU A 415 -7.52 -39.83 -6.38
CA GLU A 415 -7.09 -41.15 -5.92
C GLU A 415 -6.57 -41.08 -4.48
N THR A 416 -6.91 -42.06 -3.65
CA THR A 416 -6.38 -42.20 -2.28
C THR A 416 -5.15 -43.08 -2.28
N MET A 417 -3.99 -42.54 -1.91
CA MET A 417 -2.72 -43.29 -1.81
C MET A 417 -2.51 -43.89 -0.42
N ILE A 418 -2.82 -43.12 0.63
CA ILE A 418 -2.60 -43.49 2.03
C ILE A 418 -3.87 -43.13 2.80
N THR A 419 -4.36 -44.03 3.66
CA THR A 419 -5.57 -43.82 4.50
C THR A 419 -5.25 -43.49 5.96
N SER A 420 -4.01 -43.07 6.23
CA SER A 420 -3.51 -42.71 7.54
C SER A 420 -2.86 -41.33 7.49
N GLN A 421 -2.99 -40.58 8.58
CA GLN A 421 -2.35 -39.28 8.73
C GLN A 421 -0.84 -39.38 8.52
N VAL A 422 -0.31 -38.40 7.79
CA VAL A 422 1.13 -38.15 7.66
C VAL A 422 1.45 -36.73 8.13
N ASN A 423 2.65 -36.56 8.65
CA ASN A 423 3.16 -35.29 9.14
C ASN A 423 3.89 -34.50 8.06
N LYS A 424 4.61 -35.21 7.18
CA LYS A 424 5.36 -34.63 6.07
C LYS A 424 5.38 -35.60 4.90
N ILE A 425 5.33 -35.06 3.68
CA ILE A 425 5.63 -35.79 2.45
C ILE A 425 6.80 -35.13 1.71
N HIS A 426 7.58 -35.94 1.01
CA HIS A 426 8.67 -35.49 0.15
C HIS A 426 8.68 -36.33 -1.12
N TYR A 427 8.70 -35.67 -2.29
CA TYR A 427 8.82 -36.36 -3.57
C TYR A 427 10.25 -36.19 -4.10
N SER A 428 10.98 -37.30 -4.17
CA SER A 428 12.35 -37.28 -4.70
C SER A 428 12.30 -37.27 -6.22
N ALA A 429 12.66 -36.14 -6.83
CA ALA A 429 12.74 -36.03 -8.29
C ALA A 429 13.86 -36.91 -8.88
N ARG A 430 14.84 -37.32 -8.06
CA ARG A 430 15.98 -38.16 -8.47
C ARG A 430 15.55 -39.58 -8.84
N ASN A 431 14.71 -40.19 -8.01
CA ASN A 431 14.32 -41.60 -8.14
C ASN A 431 12.80 -41.81 -8.29
N GLY A 432 12.01 -40.73 -8.26
CA GLY A 432 10.56 -40.77 -8.44
C GLY A 432 9.80 -41.35 -7.25
N LEU A 433 10.45 -41.50 -6.08
CA LEU A 433 9.84 -42.05 -4.88
C LEU A 433 9.11 -40.98 -4.08
N LEU A 434 7.97 -41.37 -3.49
CA LEU A 434 7.28 -40.56 -2.49
C LEU A 434 7.64 -41.07 -1.10
N LEU A 435 8.20 -40.19 -0.28
CA LEU A 435 8.57 -40.44 1.10
C LEU A 435 7.53 -39.80 2.01
N ALA A 436 7.11 -40.50 3.06
CA ALA A 436 6.13 -39.99 4.00
C ALA A 436 6.53 -40.29 5.45
N GLY A 437 6.49 -39.25 6.29
CA GLY A 437 6.71 -39.34 7.73
C GLY A 437 5.38 -39.31 8.49
N SER A 438 5.24 -40.14 9.52
CA SER A 438 4.05 -40.17 10.39
C SER A 438 4.44 -40.33 11.87
N ASP A 439 3.43 -40.29 12.75
CA ASP A 439 3.60 -40.54 14.20
C ASP A 439 4.02 -42.00 14.52
N HIS A 440 3.85 -42.90 13.55
CA HIS A 440 4.01 -44.35 13.75
C HIS A 440 5.10 -44.99 12.90
N ALA A 441 5.43 -44.41 11.75
CA ALA A 441 6.41 -44.97 10.82
C ALA A 441 6.93 -43.94 9.81
N PHE A 442 8.11 -44.25 9.26
CA PHE A 442 8.60 -43.72 7.99
C PHE A 442 8.21 -44.67 6.85
N LEU A 443 7.70 -44.12 5.74
CA LEU A 443 7.15 -44.87 4.62
C LEU A 443 7.80 -44.42 3.30
N ILE A 444 8.05 -45.38 2.41
CA ILE A 444 8.53 -45.12 1.04
C ILE A 444 7.58 -45.79 0.06
N PHE A 445 7.17 -45.02 -0.94
CA PHE A 445 6.27 -45.44 -1.99
C PHE A 445 6.98 -45.42 -3.34
N GLN A 446 6.75 -46.49 -4.10
CA GLN A 446 7.07 -46.57 -5.52
C GLN A 446 5.76 -46.78 -6.27
N GLY A 447 5.33 -45.73 -6.99
CA GLY A 447 3.94 -45.67 -7.48
C GLY A 447 2.97 -45.65 -6.30
N ASP A 448 2.10 -46.66 -6.23
CA ASP A 448 1.05 -46.78 -5.21
C ASP A 448 1.36 -47.86 -4.16
N SER A 449 2.51 -48.52 -4.30
CA SER A 449 2.94 -49.59 -3.40
C SER A 449 3.91 -49.05 -2.35
N ILE A 450 3.66 -49.41 -1.09
CA ILE A 450 4.62 -49.22 0.00
C ILE A 450 5.74 -50.23 -0.19
N VAL A 451 6.93 -49.74 -0.54
CA VAL A 451 8.15 -50.55 -0.72
C VAL A 451 9.01 -50.57 0.55
N CYS A 452 8.80 -49.61 1.47
CA CYS A 452 9.41 -49.65 2.80
C CYS A 452 8.46 -49.10 3.86
N ARG A 453 8.46 -49.74 5.03
CA ARG A 453 7.82 -49.27 6.25
C ARG A 453 8.75 -49.52 7.44
N ASP A 454 9.31 -48.45 7.98
CA ASP A 454 10.12 -48.48 9.19
C ASP A 454 9.31 -47.94 10.38
N THR A 455 8.94 -48.82 11.30
CA THR A 455 8.16 -48.48 12.51
C THR A 455 9.02 -48.05 13.70
N LEU A 456 10.35 -48.15 13.59
CA LEU A 456 11.29 -47.63 14.60
C LEU A 456 11.47 -46.12 14.45
N MET A 457 11.33 -45.63 13.21
CA MET A 457 11.34 -44.20 12.88
C MET A 457 9.95 -43.59 13.07
N ARG A 458 9.74 -43.01 14.25
CA ARG A 458 8.44 -42.44 14.68
C ARG A 458 8.48 -40.92 14.81
N ASP A 459 7.30 -40.32 14.80
CA ASP A 459 7.07 -38.88 14.90
C ASP A 459 7.95 -38.07 13.92
N ILE A 460 8.11 -38.59 12.70
CA ILE A 460 8.88 -37.92 11.66
C ILE A 460 8.16 -36.63 11.28
N SER A 461 8.80 -35.49 11.50
CA SER A 461 8.26 -34.15 11.27
C SER A 461 8.74 -33.51 9.99
N ASP A 462 9.92 -33.87 9.51
CA ASP A 462 10.50 -33.28 8.31
C ASP A 462 11.36 -34.26 7.52
N ILE A 463 11.44 -34.04 6.21
CA ILE A 463 12.13 -34.90 5.24
C ILE A 463 12.78 -34.00 4.19
N ALA A 464 14.09 -34.12 4.00
CA ALA A 464 14.84 -33.35 3.02
C ALA A 464 15.94 -34.19 2.35
N GLU A 465 16.19 -33.92 1.07
CA GLU A 465 17.24 -34.57 0.27
C GLU A 465 18.30 -33.52 -0.11
N SER A 466 19.58 -33.82 0.11
CA SER A 466 20.70 -32.99 -0.38
C SER A 466 21.13 -33.38 -1.80
N ASP A 467 21.86 -32.50 -2.48
CA ASP A 467 22.32 -32.70 -3.87
C ASP A 467 23.31 -33.88 -3.99
N ASP A 468 24.06 -34.16 -2.92
CA ASP A 468 24.90 -35.35 -2.79
C ASP A 468 24.10 -36.65 -2.59
N GLY A 469 22.76 -36.56 -2.58
CA GLY A 469 21.78 -37.64 -2.46
C GLY A 469 21.64 -38.24 -1.07
N CYS A 470 22.13 -37.58 -0.02
CA CYS A 470 21.81 -37.97 1.34
C CYS A 470 20.37 -37.58 1.69
N LEU A 471 19.65 -38.51 2.32
CA LEU A 471 18.31 -38.30 2.84
C LEU A 471 18.38 -37.99 4.34
N TRP A 472 17.77 -36.87 4.72
CA TRP A 472 17.68 -36.41 6.10
C TRP A 472 16.23 -36.45 6.60
N LEU A 473 16.04 -36.98 7.81
CA LEU A 473 14.75 -37.07 8.48
C LEU A 473 14.86 -36.46 9.88
N SER A 474 13.93 -35.60 10.27
CA SER A 474 13.83 -35.11 11.65
C SER A 474 12.62 -35.72 12.37
N SER A 475 12.77 -35.98 13.66
CA SER A 475 11.73 -36.53 14.53
C SER A 475 11.48 -35.61 15.72
N ARG A 476 10.21 -35.46 16.09
CA ARG A 476 9.80 -34.75 17.33
C ARG A 476 10.22 -35.47 18.62
N GLN A 477 10.80 -36.66 18.52
CA GLN A 477 11.40 -37.38 19.64
C GLN A 477 12.86 -36.98 19.90
N GLY A 478 13.32 -35.83 19.38
CA GLY A 478 14.68 -35.35 19.58
C GLY A 478 15.74 -36.16 18.81
N LYS A 479 15.38 -36.66 17.62
CA LYS A 479 16.29 -37.46 16.76
C LYS A 479 16.34 -36.92 15.35
N VAL A 480 17.53 -37.01 14.75
CA VAL A 480 17.76 -36.74 13.32
C VAL A 480 18.41 -37.97 12.70
N TYR A 481 17.92 -38.39 11.53
CA TYR A 481 18.44 -39.53 10.78
C TYR A 481 19.05 -39.04 9.46
N CYS A 482 20.25 -39.52 9.13
CA CYS A 482 20.90 -39.28 7.84
C CYS A 482 21.17 -40.61 7.15
N SER A 483 20.85 -40.74 5.87
CA SER A 483 21.27 -41.92 5.11
C SER A 483 22.80 -41.97 5.07
N SER A 484 23.36 -43.12 5.42
CA SER A 484 24.81 -43.37 5.47
C SER A 484 25.46 -43.42 4.08
N LYS A 485 24.64 -43.54 3.04
CA LYS A 485 25.01 -43.52 1.64
C LYS A 485 24.01 -42.70 0.84
N HIS A 486 24.35 -42.48 -0.43
CA HIS A 486 23.44 -41.99 -1.43
C HIS A 486 22.13 -42.79 -1.43
N PHE A 487 20.99 -42.11 -1.37
CA PHE A 487 19.68 -42.73 -1.35
C PHE A 487 19.20 -42.99 -2.78
N ASP A 488 19.56 -44.15 -3.33
CA ASP A 488 19.10 -44.61 -4.65
C ASP A 488 17.79 -45.40 -4.57
N GLY A 489 17.45 -45.95 -3.40
CA GLY A 489 16.18 -46.64 -3.18
C GLY A 489 16.02 -47.30 -1.80
N PRO A 490 14.93 -48.07 -1.61
CA PRO A 490 14.57 -48.67 -0.32
C PRO A 490 15.60 -49.63 0.27
N VAL A 491 16.48 -50.17 -0.57
CA VAL A 491 17.52 -51.14 -0.18
C VAL A 491 18.71 -50.45 0.50
N ASP A 492 18.86 -49.14 0.33
CA ASP A 492 20.00 -48.35 0.82
C ASP A 492 19.73 -47.65 2.17
N LEU A 493 18.65 -48.02 2.86
CA LEU A 493 18.21 -47.43 4.13
C LEU A 493 19.06 -47.89 5.33
N ASN A 494 20.33 -47.50 5.36
CA ASN A 494 21.12 -47.50 6.59
C ASN A 494 21.22 -46.06 7.08
N PHE A 495 20.58 -45.74 8.20
CA PHE A 495 20.62 -44.40 8.76
C PHE A 495 21.59 -44.29 9.93
N VAL A 496 22.36 -43.20 9.94
CA VAL A 496 23.06 -42.72 11.11
C VAL A 496 22.08 -41.85 11.91
N GLN A 497 22.00 -42.08 13.22
CA GLN A 497 21.11 -41.34 14.12
C GLN A 497 21.93 -40.35 14.95
N TYR A 498 21.47 -39.10 14.99
CA TYR A 498 21.99 -38.03 15.83
C TYR A 498 20.92 -37.56 16.83
N SER A 499 21.32 -37.06 18.00
CA SER A 499 20.40 -36.39 18.92
C SER A 499 20.24 -34.92 18.51
N THR A 500 19.04 -34.36 18.65
CA THR A 500 18.83 -32.92 18.46
C THR A 500 19.68 -32.08 19.41
N ASN A 501 19.97 -32.58 20.61
CA ASN A 501 20.82 -31.89 21.58
C ASN A 501 22.27 -31.80 21.09
N ASP A 502 22.76 -32.78 20.34
CA ASP A 502 24.10 -32.75 19.75
C ASP A 502 24.21 -31.72 18.61
N ILE A 503 23.08 -31.37 17.99
CA ILE A 503 23.00 -30.43 16.86
C ILE A 503 22.76 -29.00 17.35
N LEU A 504 21.74 -28.81 18.21
CA LEU A 504 21.20 -27.50 18.59
C LEU A 504 21.41 -27.15 20.08
N GLY A 505 21.85 -28.10 20.91
CA GLY A 505 21.89 -27.96 22.37
C GLY A 505 20.57 -28.30 23.08
N ASP A 506 20.54 -28.15 24.40
CA ASP A 506 19.44 -28.65 25.27
C ASP A 506 18.12 -27.87 25.21
N ARG A 507 18.07 -26.74 24.47
CA ARG A 507 16.90 -25.86 24.42
C ARG A 507 15.87 -26.23 23.36
N ASP A 508 16.23 -27.07 22.40
CA ASP A 508 15.40 -27.40 21.25
C ASP A 508 14.90 -28.85 21.31
N ALA A 509 13.57 -29.03 21.25
CA ALA A 509 12.94 -30.35 21.27
C ALA A 509 12.88 -31.03 19.90
N TYR A 510 13.03 -30.27 18.81
CA TYR A 510 12.99 -30.77 17.44
C TYR A 510 13.78 -29.84 16.51
N VAL A 511 14.08 -30.32 15.29
CA VAL A 511 14.86 -29.62 14.26
C VAL A 511 14.05 -29.54 12.96
N ASP A 512 14.01 -28.36 12.34
CA ASP A 512 13.48 -28.18 10.98
C ASP A 512 14.63 -28.31 9.97
N LEU A 513 14.37 -28.99 8.85
CA LEU A 513 15.35 -29.25 7.80
C LEU A 513 15.15 -28.27 6.64
N ILE A 514 16.18 -27.49 6.34
CA ILE A 514 16.10 -26.42 5.34
C ILE A 514 17.10 -26.67 4.20
N PRO A 515 16.63 -27.02 3.00
CA PRO A 515 17.49 -27.14 1.83
C PRO A 515 18.02 -25.77 1.37
N VAL A 516 19.34 -25.60 1.31
CA VAL A 516 20.01 -24.38 0.83
C VAL A 516 21.21 -24.76 -0.04
N GLU A 517 21.24 -24.26 -1.28
CA GLU A 517 22.30 -24.54 -2.28
C GLU A 517 22.76 -26.02 -2.32
N GLY A 518 21.81 -26.95 -2.24
CA GLY A 518 22.07 -28.40 -2.32
C GLY A 518 22.52 -29.06 -1.02
N GLN A 519 22.61 -28.31 0.07
CA GLN A 519 22.91 -28.83 1.41
C GLN A 519 21.69 -28.73 2.32
N ILE A 520 21.64 -29.55 3.36
CA ILE A 520 20.61 -29.47 4.40
C ILE A 520 21.14 -28.70 5.59
N TYR A 521 20.40 -27.66 5.97
CA TYR A 521 20.62 -26.87 7.17
C TYR A 521 19.62 -27.27 8.25
N PHE A 522 20.05 -27.16 9.49
CA PHE A 522 19.30 -27.55 10.67
C PHE A 522 18.94 -26.29 11.45
N SER A 523 17.65 -25.98 11.54
CA SER A 523 17.15 -24.76 12.19
C SER A 523 16.76 -25.01 13.65
N GLY A 524 17.31 -24.20 14.55
CA GLY A 524 16.99 -24.15 15.99
C GLY A 524 16.79 -22.72 16.50
N LEU A 525 16.63 -22.58 17.81
CA LEU A 525 16.41 -21.30 18.52
C LEU A 525 17.65 -20.37 18.53
N GLU A 526 18.82 -20.90 18.16
CA GLU A 526 20.09 -20.14 18.10
C GLU A 526 20.58 -19.91 16.66
N GLY A 527 19.76 -20.23 15.66
CA GLY A 527 20.03 -20.01 14.23
C GLY A 527 20.19 -21.30 13.44
N LEU A 528 20.96 -21.22 12.34
CA LEU A 528 21.20 -22.34 11.43
C LEU A 528 22.49 -23.08 11.77
N PHE A 529 22.44 -24.40 11.60
CA PHE A 529 23.58 -25.29 11.69
C PHE A 529 23.72 -26.05 10.38
N ARG A 530 24.94 -26.45 10.06
CA ARG A 530 25.25 -27.30 8.91
C ARG A 530 26.10 -28.48 9.36
N TYR A 531 25.95 -29.59 8.67
CA TYR A 531 26.72 -30.79 8.94
C TYR A 531 28.02 -30.81 8.12
N HIS A 532 29.15 -31.08 8.79
CA HIS A 532 30.47 -31.18 8.18
C HIS A 532 30.87 -32.64 7.97
N HIS A 533 30.60 -33.18 6.78
CA HIS A 533 30.88 -34.58 6.39
C HIS A 533 32.28 -35.08 6.77
N ASN A 534 33.33 -34.26 6.58
CA ASN A 534 34.72 -34.70 6.82
C ASN A 534 35.08 -34.88 8.29
N LYS A 535 34.33 -34.23 9.18
CA LYS A 535 34.62 -34.20 10.62
C LYS A 535 33.52 -34.84 11.47
N ASP A 536 32.40 -35.20 10.85
CA ASP A 536 31.22 -35.73 11.54
C ASP A 536 30.79 -34.80 12.70
N GLU A 537 30.67 -33.50 12.39
CA GLU A 537 30.31 -32.47 13.37
C GLU A 537 29.23 -31.54 12.79
N PHE A 538 28.33 -31.07 13.66
CA PHE A 538 27.40 -29.99 13.35
C PHE A 538 28.04 -28.68 13.80
N VAL A 539 28.12 -27.72 12.88
CA VAL A 539 28.64 -26.39 13.19
C VAL A 539 27.61 -25.34 12.90
N ARG A 540 27.66 -24.26 13.67
CA ARG A 540 26.87 -23.06 13.38
C ARG A 540 27.21 -22.56 11.98
N ASP A 541 26.18 -22.21 11.25
CA ASP A 541 26.33 -21.66 9.92
C ASP A 541 27.00 -20.27 9.94
N THR A 542 27.75 -20.00 8.89
CA THR A 542 28.34 -18.69 8.59
C THR A 542 27.95 -18.19 7.20
N LEU A 543 27.18 -18.98 6.43
CA LEU A 543 26.69 -18.63 5.10
C LEU A 543 25.68 -17.48 5.20
N PHE A 544 24.81 -17.48 6.20
CA PHE A 544 23.86 -16.41 6.47
C PHE A 544 24.39 -15.46 7.54
N THR A 545 24.64 -14.20 7.15
CA THR A 545 25.03 -13.13 8.07
C THR A 545 23.77 -12.43 8.58
N PHE A 546 23.40 -12.71 9.83
CA PHE A 546 22.26 -12.08 10.48
C PHE A 546 22.63 -10.68 10.98
N PRO A 547 21.77 -9.67 10.79
CA PRO A 547 21.91 -8.40 11.51
C PRO A 547 21.76 -8.64 13.02
N ARG A 548 22.03 -7.60 13.82
CA ARG A 548 21.73 -7.66 15.24
C ARG A 548 20.22 -7.78 15.43
N ILE A 549 19.77 -8.95 15.85
CA ILE A 549 18.37 -9.27 16.14
C ILE A 549 18.25 -9.45 17.65
N ASP A 550 17.38 -8.67 18.28
CA ASP A 550 17.10 -8.80 19.71
C ASP A 550 16.02 -9.85 19.94
N GLY A 551 16.28 -10.76 20.88
CA GLY A 551 15.37 -11.85 21.26
C GLY A 551 15.78 -13.22 20.71
N ILE A 552 15.16 -14.27 21.24
CA ILE A 552 15.34 -15.65 20.79
C ILE A 552 14.37 -15.90 19.63
N PHE A 553 14.90 -16.41 18.52
CA PHE A 553 14.12 -16.65 17.31
C PHE A 553 14.47 -18.00 16.68
N ARG A 554 13.55 -18.52 15.89
CA ARG A 554 13.72 -19.72 15.06
C ARG A 554 13.46 -19.37 13.62
N ILE A 555 14.23 -19.94 12.70
CA ILE A 555 13.88 -19.88 11.28
C ILE A 555 12.83 -20.95 11.03
N SER A 556 11.57 -20.54 10.88
CA SER A 556 10.46 -21.48 10.74
C SER A 556 10.19 -21.85 9.29
N LEU A 557 10.51 -20.94 8.35
CA LEU A 557 10.28 -21.13 6.92
C LEU A 557 11.40 -20.48 6.13
N MET A 558 11.75 -21.11 5.01
CA MET A 558 12.67 -20.54 4.02
C MET A 558 12.21 -20.95 2.62
N ALA A 559 12.15 -20.00 1.70
CA ALA A 559 11.77 -20.24 0.31
C ALA A 559 12.68 -19.46 -0.63
N ARG A 560 13.12 -20.09 -1.72
CA ARG A 560 14.03 -19.47 -2.70
C ARG A 560 13.24 -18.83 -3.83
N ASP A 561 13.58 -17.62 -4.22
CA ASP A 561 13.00 -16.93 -5.38
C ASP A 561 13.79 -17.18 -6.69
N ALA A 562 13.29 -16.68 -7.82
CA ALA A 562 13.97 -16.85 -9.13
C ALA A 562 15.31 -16.10 -9.23
N ASN A 563 15.53 -15.08 -8.39
CA ASN A 563 16.78 -14.34 -8.29
C ASN A 563 17.81 -15.02 -7.39
N GLN A 564 17.48 -16.22 -6.88
CA GLN A 564 18.29 -16.99 -5.94
C GLN A 564 18.42 -16.36 -4.55
N ASN A 565 17.57 -15.40 -4.19
CA ASN A 565 17.46 -14.93 -2.83
C ASN A 565 16.57 -15.87 -2.01
N TYR A 566 16.72 -15.81 -0.70
CA TYR A 566 15.91 -16.59 0.23
C TYR A 566 14.98 -15.69 1.01
N TRP A 567 13.68 -15.94 0.90
CA TRP A 567 12.65 -15.43 1.80
C TRP A 567 12.67 -16.25 3.08
N ILE A 568 12.87 -15.61 4.22
CA ILE A 568 13.09 -16.26 5.52
C ILE A 568 12.05 -15.73 6.51
N ASN A 569 11.29 -16.62 7.13
CA ASN A 569 10.45 -16.27 8.27
C ASN A 569 11.18 -16.58 9.59
N LEU A 570 11.40 -15.56 10.40
CA LEU A 570 11.87 -15.66 11.77
C LEU A 570 10.67 -15.61 12.71
N HIS A 571 10.44 -16.71 13.43
CA HIS A 571 9.43 -16.77 14.48
C HIS A 571 10.08 -16.48 15.83
N PHE A 572 9.48 -15.59 16.62
CA PHE A 572 9.93 -15.23 17.98
C PHE A 572 8.94 -15.80 18.99
N PRO A 573 9.18 -17.02 19.54
CA PRO A 573 8.19 -17.72 20.36
C PRO A 573 7.78 -16.95 21.61
N GLU A 574 8.74 -16.31 22.29
CA GLU A 574 8.48 -15.56 23.53
C GLU A 574 7.66 -14.29 23.29
N ALA A 575 7.84 -13.66 22.13
CA ALA A 575 7.13 -12.45 21.75
C ALA A 575 5.84 -12.72 20.97
N GLY A 576 5.62 -13.97 20.52
CA GLY A 576 4.47 -14.35 19.70
C GLY A 576 4.38 -13.61 18.36
N ARG A 577 5.53 -13.22 17.77
CA ARG A 577 5.58 -12.45 16.51
C ARG A 577 6.41 -13.15 15.44
N ASN A 578 6.19 -12.75 14.18
CA ASN A 578 6.98 -13.18 13.04
C ASN A 578 7.68 -11.98 12.39
N GLU A 579 8.85 -12.21 11.79
CA GLU A 579 9.54 -11.24 10.96
C GLU A 579 10.05 -11.92 9.69
N ILE A 580 9.76 -11.33 8.53
CA ILE A 580 10.24 -11.78 7.22
C ILE A 580 11.51 -11.02 6.87
N TYR A 581 12.53 -11.76 6.45
CA TYR A 581 13.78 -11.26 5.91
C TYR A 581 13.98 -11.78 4.48
N ILE A 582 14.68 -11.01 3.65
CA ILE A 582 15.23 -11.49 2.39
C ILE A 582 16.74 -11.61 2.56
N ALA A 583 17.25 -12.81 2.33
CA ALA A 583 18.68 -13.09 2.26
C ALA A 583 19.15 -12.96 0.81
N GLU A 584 19.94 -11.92 0.54
CA GLU A 584 20.52 -11.67 -0.79
C GLU A 584 21.97 -12.15 -0.84
N LYS A 585 22.34 -12.74 -1.98
CA LYS A 585 23.70 -13.27 -2.18
C LYS A 585 24.71 -12.15 -2.36
N GLN A 586 25.73 -12.12 -1.50
CA GLN A 586 26.86 -11.20 -1.55
C GLN A 586 28.07 -11.88 -2.19
N GLU A 587 28.73 -11.18 -3.13
CA GLU A 587 29.88 -11.71 -3.86
C GLU A 587 31.03 -12.09 -2.90
N GLY A 588 31.31 -13.40 -2.81
CA GLY A 588 32.37 -13.95 -1.95
C GLY A 588 32.10 -13.90 -0.44
N LYS A 589 30.91 -13.49 0.02
CA LYS A 589 30.58 -13.29 1.45
C LYS A 589 29.36 -14.05 1.97
N GLY A 590 28.71 -14.88 1.16
CA GLY A 590 27.52 -15.62 1.54
C GLY A 590 26.25 -14.82 1.31
N PHE A 591 25.29 -14.89 2.23
CA PHE A 591 24.01 -14.18 2.17
C PHE A 591 23.91 -13.14 3.29
N GLU A 592 23.43 -11.95 2.94
CA GLU A 592 23.14 -10.88 3.88
C GLU A 592 21.63 -10.71 4.01
N LEU A 593 21.14 -10.65 5.25
CA LEU A 593 19.72 -10.58 5.54
C LEU A 593 19.23 -9.14 5.68
N TYR A 594 18.21 -8.81 4.91
CA TYR A 594 17.50 -7.54 4.96
C TYR A 594 16.09 -7.78 5.51
N LYS A 595 15.77 -7.11 6.63
CA LYS A 595 14.43 -7.14 7.20
C LYS A 595 13.45 -6.53 6.21
N MET A 596 12.36 -7.22 5.91
CA MET A 596 11.28 -6.61 5.14
C MET A 596 10.68 -5.45 5.94
N PRO A 597 10.57 -4.25 5.37
CA PRO A 597 10.12 -3.10 6.17
C PRO A 597 8.59 -3.09 6.35
N TYR A 598 7.87 -4.01 5.71
CA TYR A 598 6.41 -4.04 5.62
C TYR A 598 5.76 -4.71 6.84
N ARG A 599 5.32 -3.90 7.81
CA ARG A 599 4.67 -4.35 9.06
C ARG A 599 3.44 -5.23 8.81
N ARG A 600 2.72 -4.99 7.72
CA ARG A 600 1.56 -5.79 7.26
C ARG A 600 1.86 -7.29 7.12
N MET A 601 3.10 -7.65 6.82
CA MET A 601 3.50 -9.07 6.75
C MET A 601 3.60 -9.74 8.13
N TYR A 602 3.64 -8.98 9.23
CA TYR A 602 4.01 -9.46 10.57
C TYR A 602 2.84 -9.62 11.54
N GLU A 603 1.68 -9.07 11.19
CA GLU A 603 0.47 -9.15 12.02
C GLU A 603 -0.19 -10.54 11.98
N GLN A 604 0.34 -11.46 11.19
CA GLN A 604 -0.25 -12.78 10.98
C GLN A 604 0.74 -13.90 11.30
N HIS A 605 0.21 -15.04 11.73
CA HIS A 605 0.99 -16.25 11.83
C HIS A 605 1.22 -16.82 10.44
N ILE A 606 2.46 -16.74 9.95
CA ILE A 606 2.85 -17.21 8.62
C ILE A 606 3.11 -18.71 8.68
N ASN A 607 2.46 -19.45 7.78
CA ASN A 607 2.54 -20.89 7.69
C ASN A 607 3.30 -21.37 6.45
N CYS A 608 3.24 -20.59 5.34
CA CYS A 608 4.00 -20.91 4.13
C CYS A 608 4.42 -19.64 3.39
N LEU A 609 5.53 -19.76 2.65
CA LEU A 609 6.06 -18.75 1.74
C LEU A 609 6.21 -19.39 0.36
N TYR A 610 5.63 -18.78 -0.65
CA TYR A 610 5.69 -19.25 -2.04
C TYR A 610 6.07 -18.09 -2.96
N PRO A 611 7.38 -17.80 -3.10
CA PRO A 611 7.90 -16.87 -4.09
C PRO A 611 7.66 -17.40 -5.50
N GLU A 612 7.25 -16.52 -6.39
CA GLU A 612 6.86 -16.85 -7.75
C GLU A 612 7.50 -15.89 -8.74
N GLY A 613 8.42 -16.42 -9.54
CA GLY A 613 9.26 -15.58 -10.38
C GLY A 613 10.15 -14.68 -9.53
N ASP A 614 10.31 -13.44 -9.98
CA ASP A 614 11.18 -12.43 -9.40
C ASP A 614 10.45 -11.34 -8.61
N MET A 615 9.12 -11.20 -8.78
CA MET A 615 8.37 -10.06 -8.23
C MET A 615 7.20 -10.43 -7.32
N VAL A 616 6.57 -11.60 -7.51
CA VAL A 616 5.38 -11.99 -6.74
C VAL A 616 5.77 -12.96 -5.64
N THR A 617 5.22 -12.77 -4.44
CA THR A 617 5.36 -13.74 -3.35
C THR A 617 4.02 -13.93 -2.68
N TRP A 618 3.59 -15.19 -2.58
CA TRP A 618 2.36 -15.58 -1.90
C TRP A 618 2.70 -16.04 -0.48
N ILE A 619 2.02 -15.48 0.51
CA ILE A 619 2.27 -15.72 1.92
C ILE A 619 1.00 -16.31 2.50
N GLY A 620 1.03 -17.60 2.85
CA GLY A 620 -0.10 -18.27 3.50
C GLY A 620 -0.05 -18.06 5.01
N SER A 621 -1.20 -17.75 5.59
CA SER A 621 -1.34 -17.44 7.01
C SER A 621 -2.64 -18.01 7.59
N GLN A 622 -2.84 -17.77 8.88
CA GLN A 622 -4.11 -18.07 9.56
C GLN A 622 -5.30 -17.24 9.06
N SER A 623 -5.06 -16.09 8.41
CA SER A 623 -6.11 -15.20 7.90
C SER A 623 -6.37 -15.35 6.41
N GLY A 624 -5.71 -16.31 5.75
CA GLY A 624 -5.82 -16.58 4.32
C GLY A 624 -4.49 -16.41 3.60
N ILE A 625 -4.49 -15.77 2.43
CA ILE A 625 -3.27 -15.52 1.64
C ILE A 625 -3.06 -14.03 1.47
N LEU A 626 -1.84 -13.59 1.74
CA LEU A 626 -1.32 -12.29 1.36
C LEU A 626 -0.47 -12.44 0.10
N ARG A 627 -0.88 -11.81 -1.00
CA ARG A 627 -0.07 -11.72 -2.24
C ARG A 627 0.69 -10.41 -2.23
N TYR A 628 2.01 -10.49 -2.18
CA TYR A 628 2.93 -9.36 -2.31
C TYR A 628 3.49 -9.28 -3.73
N ASP A 629 3.53 -8.08 -4.32
CA ASP A 629 4.10 -7.82 -5.63
C ASP A 629 5.05 -6.63 -5.57
N SER A 630 6.35 -6.91 -5.68
CA SER A 630 7.40 -5.91 -5.56
C SER A 630 7.44 -4.92 -6.71
N ALA A 631 6.76 -5.19 -7.84
CA ALA A 631 6.66 -4.24 -8.96
C ALA A 631 5.87 -2.98 -8.60
N PHE A 632 5.00 -3.07 -7.59
CA PHE A 632 4.22 -1.95 -7.06
C PHE A 632 4.81 -1.37 -5.77
N ALA A 633 5.92 -1.94 -5.28
CA ALA A 633 6.61 -1.37 -4.14
C ALA A 633 7.22 -0.03 -4.57
N SER A 634 6.76 1.08 -3.99
CA SER A 634 7.25 2.40 -4.39
C SER A 634 8.73 2.54 -4.01
N PRO A 635 9.64 2.80 -4.98
CA PRO A 635 11.02 3.14 -4.66
C PRO A 635 11.13 4.56 -4.06
N VAL A 636 10.09 5.37 -4.23
CA VAL A 636 9.99 6.72 -3.66
C VAL A 636 9.30 6.61 -2.32
N LYS A 637 9.99 7.03 -1.25
CA LYS A 637 9.39 7.09 0.08
C LYS A 637 8.15 7.98 0.03
N PRO A 638 6.96 7.48 0.43
CA PRO A 638 5.77 8.31 0.49
C PRO A 638 6.05 9.54 1.35
N VAL A 639 5.60 10.71 0.87
CA VAL A 639 5.72 11.95 1.61
C VAL A 639 4.50 12.06 2.52
N PHE A 640 4.71 11.82 3.81
CA PHE A 640 3.72 12.03 4.87
C PHE A 640 4.35 12.81 6.01
N HIS A 641 3.51 13.42 6.83
CA HIS A 641 3.93 14.37 7.85
C HIS A 641 3.52 13.88 9.25
N THR A 642 4.43 14.04 10.20
CA THR A 642 4.10 14.02 11.63
C THR A 642 3.68 15.41 12.05
N HIS A 643 2.64 15.52 12.87
CA HIS A 643 2.21 16.79 13.44
C HIS A 643 2.07 16.68 14.94
N ILE A 644 2.61 17.67 15.65
CA ILE A 644 2.19 17.96 17.02
C ILE A 644 0.86 18.72 16.90
N ILE A 645 -0.22 18.22 17.49
CA ILE A 645 -1.55 18.83 17.34
C ILE A 645 -2.00 19.61 18.56
N ASN A 646 -1.63 19.15 19.75
CA ASN A 646 -1.99 19.81 21.00
C ASN A 646 -0.83 19.75 21.96
N VAL A 647 -0.68 20.84 22.73
CA VAL A 647 0.21 20.90 23.88
C VAL A 647 -0.65 21.16 25.11
N ILE A 648 -0.53 20.26 26.08
CA ILE A 648 -1.30 20.28 27.32
C ILE A 648 -0.36 20.62 28.45
N PHE A 649 -0.67 21.68 29.19
CA PHE A 649 0.12 22.14 30.33
C PHE A 649 -0.63 21.86 31.64
N GLY A 650 -0.03 21.07 32.53
CA GLY A 650 -0.70 20.66 33.77
C GLY A 650 -1.91 19.75 33.52
N GLU A 651 -2.96 19.87 34.34
CA GLU A 651 -4.18 19.04 34.21
C GLU A 651 -5.33 19.74 33.47
N ASP A 652 -5.30 21.07 33.32
CA ASP A 652 -6.51 21.84 32.97
C ASP A 652 -6.44 22.61 31.64
N SER A 653 -5.27 22.74 31.00
CA SER A 653 -5.13 23.62 29.82
C SER A 653 -4.63 22.87 28.59
N VAL A 654 -5.54 22.64 27.63
CA VAL A 654 -5.26 22.12 26.29
C VAL A 654 -5.16 23.29 25.33
N TYR A 655 -4.02 23.44 24.68
CA TYR A 655 -3.83 24.42 23.62
C TYR A 655 -3.62 23.71 22.29
N ASN A 656 -4.28 24.18 21.25
CA ASN A 656 -4.00 23.74 19.89
C ASN A 656 -2.57 24.17 19.51
N TYR A 657 -1.82 23.29 18.87
CA TYR A 657 -0.43 23.58 18.51
C TYR A 657 -0.30 24.70 17.48
N ASP A 658 -1.20 24.75 16.50
CA ASP A 658 -1.24 25.84 15.51
C ASP A 658 -1.49 27.18 16.23
N PHE A 659 -2.38 27.19 17.23
CA PHE A 659 -2.61 28.35 18.11
C PHE A 659 -1.35 28.76 18.88
N ILE A 660 -0.58 27.80 19.42
CA ILE A 660 0.65 28.15 20.15
C ILE A 660 1.72 28.68 19.20
N LYS A 661 1.89 28.09 18.01
CA LYS A 661 2.83 28.58 17.00
C LYS A 661 2.47 30.01 16.61
N SER A 662 1.21 30.29 16.28
CA SER A 662 0.78 31.64 15.90
C SER A 662 0.92 32.65 17.03
N TYR A 663 0.62 32.26 18.28
CA TYR A 663 0.80 33.10 19.46
C TYR A 663 2.28 33.38 19.77
N ALA A 664 3.15 32.37 19.63
CA ALA A 664 4.60 32.50 19.82
C ALA A 664 5.25 33.50 18.85
N PHE A 665 4.67 33.69 17.66
CA PHE A 665 5.09 34.69 16.68
C PHE A 665 4.41 36.07 16.87
N ALA A 666 3.31 36.15 17.61
CA ALA A 666 2.54 37.38 17.82
C ALA A 666 2.95 38.16 19.10
N GLU A 667 3.39 37.48 20.15
CA GLU A 667 3.95 38.10 21.35
C GLU A 667 5.48 37.97 21.41
N GLN A 668 6.15 38.97 21.98
CA GLN A 668 7.61 39.07 22.10
C GLN A 668 8.23 37.92 22.94
N HIS A 669 8.29 36.73 22.37
CA HIS A 669 9.02 35.60 22.92
C HIS A 669 10.49 35.69 22.50
N GLU A 670 11.40 35.76 23.48
CA GLU A 670 12.84 35.66 23.21
C GLU A 670 13.11 34.37 22.42
N ASP A 671 13.76 34.49 21.26
CA ASP A 671 14.35 33.36 20.52
C ASP A 671 13.29 32.39 19.91
N ASN A 672 12.08 32.88 19.57
CA ASN A 672 10.95 32.10 19.02
C ASN A 672 10.51 30.90 19.90
N ARG A 673 10.72 30.98 21.22
CA ARG A 673 10.39 29.91 22.17
C ARG A 673 9.19 30.25 23.04
N VAL A 674 8.25 29.30 23.11
CA VAL A 674 7.12 29.39 24.04
C VAL A 674 7.65 29.35 25.47
N THR A 675 7.29 30.38 26.26
CA THR A 675 7.80 30.51 27.62
C THR A 675 6.77 30.00 28.63
N ILE A 676 7.15 28.98 29.39
CA ILE A 676 6.24 28.24 30.28
C ILE A 676 6.65 28.50 31.74
N PRO A 677 5.72 28.90 32.63
CA PRO A 677 5.99 29.04 34.06
C PRO A 677 6.41 27.71 34.69
N TYR A 678 7.29 27.75 35.70
CA TYR A 678 7.77 26.55 36.39
C TYR A 678 6.63 25.67 36.97
N ALA A 679 5.55 26.29 37.44
CA ALA A 679 4.36 25.59 37.95
C ALA A 679 3.63 24.72 36.90
N ARG A 680 3.94 24.88 35.61
CA ARG A 680 3.35 24.14 34.49
C ARG A 680 4.37 23.22 33.80
N ASN A 681 5.33 22.69 34.56
CA ASN A 681 6.42 21.84 34.05
C ASN A 681 6.05 20.37 33.79
N ARG A 682 4.76 20.03 33.92
CA ARG A 682 4.18 18.81 33.36
C ARG A 682 3.58 19.16 32.01
N ILE A 683 4.15 18.59 30.94
CA ILE A 683 3.76 18.90 29.56
C ILE A 683 3.45 17.60 28.85
N ARG A 684 2.29 17.54 28.21
CA ARG A 684 1.91 16.45 27.32
C ARG A 684 1.70 16.97 25.91
N PHE A 685 2.28 16.28 24.94
CA PHE A 685 2.14 16.55 23.51
C PHE A 685 1.26 15.46 22.91
N LEU A 686 0.24 15.86 22.17
CA LEU A 686 -0.52 14.94 21.32
C LEU A 686 0.05 15.04 19.90
N VAL A 687 0.28 13.89 19.28
CA VAL A 687 0.88 13.79 17.96
C VAL A 687 0.04 12.95 17.04
N LEU A 688 0.12 13.21 15.74
CA LEU A 688 -0.52 12.40 14.70
C LEU A 688 0.40 12.23 13.49
N SER A 689 0.01 11.33 12.60
CA SER A 689 0.63 11.10 11.31
C SER A 689 -0.41 11.28 10.22
N THR A 690 -0.10 11.99 9.13
CA THR A 690 -0.93 12.00 7.91
C THR A 690 -0.62 10.80 7.01
N ASP A 691 -0.15 9.72 7.62
CA ASP A 691 -0.11 8.40 6.99
C ASP A 691 -1.52 7.83 7.07
N PHE A 692 -2.15 7.64 5.91
CA PHE A 692 -3.50 7.12 5.83
C PHE A 692 -3.55 5.59 5.73
N SER A 693 -2.43 4.87 5.69
CA SER A 693 -2.37 3.42 5.58
C SER A 693 -2.90 2.75 6.86
N THR A 694 -4.16 2.30 6.83
CA THR A 694 -5.03 2.14 8.02
C THR A 694 -4.99 0.79 8.74
N GLU A 695 -4.05 -0.12 8.46
CA GLU A 695 -4.05 -1.41 9.17
C GLU A 695 -3.32 -1.39 10.52
N SER A 696 -2.33 -0.51 10.70
CA SER A 696 -1.58 -0.46 11.96
C SER A 696 -1.47 0.97 12.49
N ILE A 697 -1.47 1.10 13.82
CA ILE A 697 -1.26 2.39 14.47
C ILE A 697 0.11 2.92 14.02
N PRO A 698 0.19 4.17 13.54
CA PRO A 698 1.49 4.77 13.23
C PRO A 698 2.34 4.76 14.49
N ILE A 699 3.60 4.39 14.33
CA ILE A 699 4.55 4.40 15.45
C ILE A 699 5.33 5.72 15.43
N PHE A 700 5.55 6.27 16.61
CA PHE A 700 6.19 7.54 16.82
C PHE A 700 7.51 7.36 17.55
N GLN A 701 8.43 8.26 17.24
CA GLN A 701 9.70 8.40 17.96
C GLN A 701 9.89 9.87 18.28
N TYR A 702 10.42 10.16 19.47
CA TYR A 702 10.68 11.52 19.88
C TYR A 702 12.08 11.70 20.47
N ARG A 703 12.55 12.94 20.43
CA ARG A 703 13.78 13.38 21.08
C ARG A 703 13.57 14.75 21.70
N LEU A 704 13.82 14.86 23.01
CA LEU A 704 13.79 16.15 23.71
C LEU A 704 15.22 16.67 23.92
N ILE A 705 15.68 17.53 23.01
CA ILE A 705 16.98 18.19 23.13
C ILE A 705 16.96 19.10 24.37
N GLY A 706 17.99 18.99 25.20
CA GLY A 706 18.05 19.60 26.53
C GLY A 706 17.70 18.65 27.68
N LEU A 707 17.18 17.45 27.38
CA LEU A 707 16.99 16.35 28.35
C LEU A 707 17.70 15.07 27.91
N GLN A 708 17.62 14.71 26.62
CA GLN A 708 18.19 13.48 26.08
C GLN A 708 18.90 13.70 24.73
N GLU A 709 19.96 12.93 24.47
CA GLU A 709 20.73 12.99 23.21
C GLU A 709 20.29 11.98 22.16
N HIS A 710 19.62 10.89 22.54
CA HIS A 710 19.15 9.87 21.60
C HIS A 710 17.63 9.97 21.38
N TRP A 711 17.18 9.44 20.25
CA TRP A 711 15.76 9.22 20.02
C TRP A 711 15.22 8.16 20.99
N SER A 712 13.94 8.24 21.36
CA SER A 712 13.25 7.20 22.12
C SER A 712 13.18 5.88 21.33
N GLU A 713 12.73 4.80 21.95
CA GLU A 713 12.24 3.65 21.18
C GLU A 713 10.98 4.05 20.38
N TRP A 714 10.70 3.31 19.31
CA TRP A 714 9.45 3.45 18.56
C TRP A 714 8.27 3.01 19.41
N SER A 715 7.16 3.74 19.35
CA SER A 715 5.98 3.46 20.16
C SER A 715 4.68 3.84 19.47
N GLU A 716 3.62 3.07 19.67
CA GLU A 716 2.26 3.37 19.17
C GLU A 716 1.55 4.49 19.94
N HIS A 717 2.18 5.01 21.02
CA HIS A 717 1.59 6.07 21.82
C HIS A 717 1.60 7.41 21.06
N ALA A 718 0.42 7.84 20.60
CA ALA A 718 0.16 9.17 20.04
C ALA A 718 0.21 10.31 21.08
N SER A 719 0.81 10.07 22.25
CA SER A 719 0.98 11.05 23.31
C SER A 719 2.36 10.94 23.96
N ILE A 720 3.06 12.06 24.08
CA ILE A 720 4.38 12.14 24.71
C ILE A 720 4.26 13.00 25.96
N GLU A 721 4.57 12.46 27.14
CA GLU A 721 4.44 13.17 28.42
C GLU A 721 5.79 13.30 29.13
N PHE A 722 6.12 14.54 29.52
CA PHE A 722 7.25 14.84 30.38
C PHE A 722 6.73 15.35 31.73
N ARG A 723 7.20 14.72 32.82
CA ARG A 723 6.80 15.07 34.19
C ARG A 723 7.94 15.78 34.89
N GLY A 724 7.70 17.01 35.34
CA GLY A 724 8.62 17.73 36.20
C GLY A 724 9.88 18.26 35.49
N LEU A 725 9.73 18.85 34.31
CA LEU A 725 10.88 19.44 33.60
C LEU A 725 11.54 20.54 34.44
N SER A 726 12.87 20.52 34.47
CA SER A 726 13.68 21.55 35.15
C SER A 726 13.68 22.85 34.35
N ARG A 727 14.17 23.94 34.96
CA ARG A 727 14.40 25.19 34.22
C ARG A 727 15.39 24.95 33.07
N GLY A 728 15.12 25.48 31.89
CA GLY A 728 15.96 25.24 30.72
C GLY A 728 15.28 25.57 29.40
N LYS A 729 16.05 25.47 28.31
CA LYS A 729 15.55 25.52 26.93
C LYS A 729 15.43 24.10 26.41
N TYR A 730 14.35 23.81 25.69
CA TYR A 730 14.06 22.48 25.17
C TYR A 730 13.54 22.55 23.74
N ASP A 731 13.97 21.59 22.91
CA ASP A 731 13.41 21.35 21.57
C ASP A 731 12.91 19.92 21.51
N LEU A 732 11.59 19.76 21.41
CA LEU A 732 10.99 18.47 21.12
C LEU A 732 11.02 18.26 19.60
N LEU A 733 11.58 17.14 19.16
CA LEU A 733 11.47 16.63 17.80
C LEU A 733 10.62 15.36 17.82
N VAL A 734 9.66 15.24 16.90
CA VAL A 734 8.81 14.06 16.77
C VAL A 734 8.73 13.63 15.31
N ARG A 735 8.85 12.33 15.05
CA ARG A 735 8.68 11.72 13.72
C ARG A 735 7.86 10.44 13.82
N SER A 736 7.24 10.04 12.73
CA SER A 736 6.48 8.80 12.60
C SER A 736 7.09 7.87 11.55
N GLN A 737 6.77 6.58 11.65
CA GLN A 737 7.09 5.57 10.65
C GLN A 737 5.80 4.89 10.18
N ASP A 738 5.65 4.78 8.86
CA ASP A 738 4.48 4.17 8.22
C ASP A 738 4.49 2.63 8.34
N ILE A 739 3.48 1.98 7.77
CA ILE A 739 3.41 0.50 7.74
C ILE A 739 4.42 -0.14 6.79
N TYR A 740 5.05 0.67 5.92
CA TYR A 740 6.03 0.26 4.93
C TYR A 740 7.48 0.52 5.36
N GLY A 741 7.69 1.03 6.59
CA GLY A 741 8.98 1.33 7.19
C GLY A 741 9.59 2.67 6.78
N SER A 742 8.88 3.50 6.00
CA SER A 742 9.29 4.86 5.67
C SER A 742 9.17 5.75 6.89
N VAL A 743 10.14 6.63 7.11
CA VAL A 743 10.18 7.56 8.25
C VAL A 743 9.94 8.97 7.76
N SER A 744 9.04 9.70 8.42
CA SER A 744 8.69 11.08 8.08
C SER A 744 9.81 12.08 8.40
N GLU A 745 9.68 13.29 7.87
CA GLU A 745 10.34 14.45 8.46
C GLU A 745 9.85 14.70 9.89
N SER A 746 10.69 15.33 10.72
CA SER A 746 10.34 15.63 12.11
C SER A 746 9.62 16.97 12.24
N ASP A 747 8.49 17.00 12.93
CA ASP A 747 7.92 18.24 13.47
C ASP A 747 8.60 18.61 14.79
N SER A 748 8.59 19.90 15.13
CA SER A 748 9.35 20.43 16.25
C SER A 748 8.64 21.48 17.07
N PHE A 749 8.76 21.37 18.40
CA PHE A 749 8.25 22.36 19.34
C PHE A 749 9.34 22.87 20.29
N SER A 750 9.60 24.17 20.21
CA SER A 750 10.64 24.85 20.98
C SER A 750 10.04 25.64 22.15
N PHE A 751 10.50 25.34 23.37
CA PHE A 751 9.99 25.98 24.58
C PHE A 751 11.08 26.22 25.63
N ARG A 752 10.75 27.04 26.64
CA ARG A 752 11.61 27.33 27.81
C ARG A 752 10.81 27.25 29.10
N ILE A 753 11.33 26.52 30.07
CA ILE A 753 10.80 26.50 31.44
C ILE A 753 11.47 27.62 32.25
N LYS A 754 10.67 28.53 32.82
CA LYS A 754 11.15 29.61 33.71
C LYS A 754 11.71 29.04 35.01
N SER A 755 12.52 29.85 35.70
CA SER A 755 12.89 29.54 37.08
C SER A 755 11.65 29.63 37.99
N PRO A 756 11.62 28.89 39.11
CA PRO A 756 10.54 28.95 40.11
C PRO A 756 10.22 30.35 40.60
#